data_AF-A0A356EH23-F1
#
_entry.id   AF-A0A356EH23-F1
#
_cell.length_a   1.000
_cell.length_b   1.000
_cell.length_c   1.000
_cell.angle_alpha   90.00
_cell.angle_beta   90.00
_cell.angle_gamma   90.00
#
_symmetry.space_group_name_H-M   'P 1'
#
loop_
_entity.id
_entity.type
_entity.pdbx_description
1 polymer ?
#
loop_
_entity_poly.entity_id
_entity_poly.type
_entity_poly.pdbx_seq_one_letter_code
_entity_poly.pdbx_strand_id
1 'polypeptide(L)'
;MRINHTYQRPSLRQFSIVVLLLALAAGVAAQSRIPEGDANYLSAANNRAAGTLDDYVVVFFEVPDSVTQTIYFAINDPDMNFVSETADPGDSRSDSSLYGLAVANPQTAFYLFGGNGALSDATSRTIDYATQGGTPFAGSELARYTTANIGSNLGWVYFPGVSPAQGERIGNKYYFKVVVLVSSDTGWIKNGFQLDASFSSGGTPTGISSIRSFAYAWPVSFSEASFETWNLYPFIPDGQTGNIVYYNWDMDGAGALTAWNRDAAVQSVPSVPPASGDSTNKTAYADAASVVYSIAGSDSGTWRLSIVEQNSGVGDNLNVAEFWFSDGTGAAPAVDNPFRVYAKEYNDAPLADHIGISPTPQTVPPSTGAFYALQVLSAGGDPVNQTVAIQVGLSGTGTGVIYVAGAPQANPCLVTTDSSGAAQIEIRDANPNTISITLLTDTTGGSTDLLNALANGSGVLNVLANPLPTLSSLANTSFVENAVPPQNLSNIVITDLVSADFDSTNDLRLILPAGLEAVFDNTVLTVTLSGANVGSFDVAYANGDRVAAIDITGAFAVGTTTISGLRLDGPYAVSSGALGLSWDGSAVAAASDDKFITIASQYATYVWNGTAGTGWATAANWTPNGVPDAATVDVVVPVVGSGDYPLLAGPIAVRNLSVTAGASLDIGAQTITVDGTLDIQGSLLAAGGGLSHPGGSLGGSLNAGTGTLRFTGPITLTSDLSVSAGSVIFEILATVNGPYHLTVNAVGSKDFSALIGNSNPPTGFSVSGAGMATFSAASYTMSGNTTVISSPATYTVNTTITDPDSITFESTVTIDPAVFLTLQTLALVFQGTVNGAGGLVLLPTAEPGTMAVTAGAFLTHSGGLSFGSVAGNTFNLTGLLDYTVGTATLYGNLAASNNSITLGALTVASDSSIGTGSGSAALGAVTSVASSLSMSGDGDDSITSVALGSGSLTLSAKAAGSTTVNGSLSAAALVGSSQNITVAGNLAVTDLTASGGQTAAGGDFSVAGTLNPNGGAVLFNGGAAQAITAVGSGNFYGLSVNKAGTLSVNVPITVSNTLTVTLGGLTQAANLTVSTSLAVNGGTLTVPNTYQLSVTGSATVSAGSLVLADGSS
;
A
#
# COMPACT_ATOMS: atom_id res chain seq x y z
N MET A 1 64.15 25.11 -17.36
CA MET A 1 63.75 23.76 -16.90
C MET A 1 62.33 23.87 -16.37
N ARG A 2 61.32 23.31 -17.08
CA ARG A 2 59.89 23.07 -16.68
C ARG A 2 59.09 24.37 -16.31
N ILE A 3 57.81 24.66 -16.65
CA ILE A 3 56.54 23.92 -16.78
C ILE A 3 55.49 24.75 -17.60
N ASN A 4 54.54 24.05 -18.24
CA ASN A 4 53.15 24.39 -18.70
C ASN A 4 52.78 25.21 -19.95
N HIS A 5 51.73 24.67 -20.62
CA HIS A 5 50.52 25.27 -21.24
C HIS A 5 50.22 25.10 -22.76
N THR A 6 49.00 24.54 -23.00
CA THR A 6 48.00 24.74 -24.09
C THR A 6 48.12 24.02 -25.44
N TYR A 7 47.07 23.25 -25.80
CA TYR A 7 46.64 23.06 -27.19
C TYR A 7 45.11 22.98 -27.29
N GLN A 8 44.54 23.80 -28.19
CA GLN A 8 43.11 23.84 -28.55
C GLN A 8 42.75 22.74 -29.57
N ARG A 9 41.49 22.27 -29.55
CA ARG A 9 40.88 21.43 -30.61
C ARG A 9 39.64 22.11 -31.22
N PRO A 10 39.36 21.96 -32.53
CA PRO A 10 38.23 22.59 -33.20
C PRO A 10 36.92 21.79 -33.07
N SER A 11 35.81 22.49 -33.30
CA SER A 11 34.42 22.13 -33.02
C SER A 11 33.77 21.09 -33.94
N LEU A 12 33.23 20.02 -33.35
CA LEU A 12 32.30 19.02 -33.92
C LEU A 12 30.88 19.60 -34.10
N ARG A 13 30.64 20.47 -35.10
CA ARG A 13 29.28 21.00 -35.36
C ARG A 13 28.76 20.86 -36.81
N GLN A 14 29.44 20.11 -37.68
CA GLN A 14 29.01 19.98 -39.09
C GLN A 14 28.92 18.55 -39.64
N PHE A 15 29.06 17.51 -38.81
CA PHE A 15 28.88 16.11 -39.24
C PHE A 15 27.55 15.46 -38.82
N SER A 16 26.73 16.14 -37.99
CA SER A 16 25.50 15.58 -37.42
C SER A 16 24.22 15.88 -38.22
N ILE A 17 24.30 16.66 -39.30
CA ILE A 17 23.13 17.13 -40.07
C ILE A 17 22.70 16.14 -41.18
N VAL A 18 23.53 15.16 -41.52
CA VAL A 18 23.20 14.14 -42.54
C VAL A 18 22.63 12.85 -41.94
N VAL A 19 22.79 12.62 -40.63
CA VAL A 19 22.24 11.43 -39.94
C VAL A 19 20.84 11.69 -39.35
N LEU A 20 20.41 12.96 -39.20
CA LEU A 20 19.14 13.31 -38.56
C LEU A 20 17.95 13.49 -39.53
N LEU A 21 18.14 13.33 -40.84
CA LEU A 21 17.09 13.50 -41.87
C LEU A 21 16.54 12.19 -42.44
N LEU A 22 16.90 11.03 -41.87
CA LEU A 22 16.43 9.69 -42.28
C LEU A 22 15.57 8.97 -41.22
N ALA A 23 15.14 9.65 -40.16
CA ALA A 23 14.25 9.08 -39.13
C ALA A 23 12.84 9.69 -39.16
N LEU A 24 12.34 10.01 -40.35
CA LEU A 24 10.94 10.39 -40.57
C LEU A 24 10.18 9.22 -41.22
N ALA A 25 9.16 8.76 -40.51
CA ALA A 25 8.07 7.88 -40.96
C ALA A 25 8.42 6.42 -41.32
N ALA A 26 8.54 5.57 -40.29
CA ALA A 26 8.00 4.21 -40.31
C ALA A 26 7.71 3.83 -38.85
N GLY A 27 6.45 3.54 -38.52
CA GLY A 27 6.13 2.91 -37.24
C GLY A 27 6.92 1.62 -37.14
N VAL A 28 7.82 1.52 -36.15
CA VAL A 28 8.53 0.26 -35.91
C VAL A 28 7.49 -0.66 -35.26
N ALA A 29 6.80 -1.47 -36.07
CA ALA A 29 5.85 -2.45 -35.56
C ALA A 29 6.52 -3.29 -34.46
N ALA A 30 5.83 -3.48 -33.33
CA ALA A 30 6.34 -4.28 -32.23
C ALA A 30 6.46 -5.76 -32.63
N GLN A 31 7.31 -6.52 -31.93
CA GLN A 31 7.66 -7.91 -32.31
C GLN A 31 6.49 -8.92 -32.23
N SER A 32 5.41 -8.58 -31.53
CA SER A 32 4.26 -9.47 -31.33
C SER A 32 3.30 -9.51 -32.51
N ARG A 33 3.26 -8.48 -33.34
CA ARG A 33 2.27 -8.39 -34.42
C ARG A 33 2.60 -9.35 -35.56
N ILE A 34 1.57 -10.02 -36.08
CA ILE A 34 1.68 -10.90 -37.23
C ILE A 34 0.47 -10.75 -38.17
N PRO A 35 0.68 -10.39 -39.44
CA PRO A 35 1.97 -10.03 -40.06
C PRO A 35 2.58 -8.70 -39.53
N GLU A 36 3.88 -8.46 -39.76
CA GLU A 36 4.56 -7.21 -39.33
C GLU A 36 3.98 -5.96 -40.01
N GLY A 37 3.55 -6.07 -41.27
CA GLY A 37 3.02 -4.96 -42.06
C GLY A 37 1.58 -4.62 -41.72
N ASP A 38 1.28 -3.33 -41.51
CA ASP A 38 -0.05 -2.86 -41.09
C ASP A 38 -1.18 -3.22 -42.07
N ALA A 39 -0.86 -3.32 -43.36
CA ALA A 39 -1.79 -3.62 -44.44
C ALA A 39 -1.83 -5.11 -44.83
N ASN A 40 -0.95 -5.95 -44.27
CA ASN A 40 -0.82 -7.34 -44.67
C ASN A 40 -1.75 -8.24 -43.83
N TYR A 41 -2.43 -9.20 -44.45
CA TYR A 41 -3.35 -10.13 -43.78
C TYR A 41 -2.96 -11.59 -44.03
N LEU A 42 -2.90 -12.40 -42.96
CA LEU A 42 -2.88 -13.86 -43.11
C LEU A 42 -4.25 -14.31 -43.62
N SER A 43 -4.33 -15.47 -44.26
CA SER A 43 -5.59 -16.05 -44.72
C SER A 43 -5.77 -17.47 -44.22
N ALA A 44 -6.96 -17.81 -43.75
CA ALA A 44 -7.36 -19.20 -43.51
C ALA A 44 -8.40 -19.63 -44.56
N ALA A 45 -8.37 -20.88 -45.02
CA ALA A 45 -9.34 -21.41 -45.98
C ALA A 45 -9.91 -22.76 -45.53
N ASN A 46 -11.02 -23.18 -46.13
CA ASN A 46 -11.78 -24.38 -45.75
C ASN A 46 -11.49 -25.62 -46.62
N ASN A 47 -10.60 -25.50 -47.61
CA ASN A 47 -10.21 -26.58 -48.50
C ASN A 47 -8.89 -26.30 -49.23
N ARG A 48 -8.25 -27.36 -49.74
CA ARG A 48 -6.93 -27.31 -50.43
C ARG A 48 -6.89 -26.55 -51.75
N ALA A 49 -8.04 -26.43 -52.43
CA ALA A 49 -8.15 -25.72 -53.70
C ALA A 49 -8.32 -24.20 -53.49
N ALA A 50 -8.52 -23.75 -52.25
CA ALA A 50 -8.71 -22.35 -51.88
C ALA A 50 -7.43 -21.68 -51.33
N GLY A 51 -6.24 -22.27 -51.56
CA GLY A 51 -4.94 -21.61 -51.31
C GLY A 51 -4.18 -22.01 -50.05
N THR A 52 -4.76 -22.81 -49.14
CA THR A 52 -4.07 -23.36 -47.95
C THR A 52 -4.05 -24.88 -47.99
N LEU A 53 -3.05 -25.53 -47.42
CA LEU A 53 -2.96 -27.00 -47.35
C LEU A 53 -3.92 -27.59 -46.31
N ASP A 54 -4.25 -26.83 -45.28
CA ASP A 54 -5.11 -27.23 -44.17
C ASP A 54 -6.19 -26.20 -43.87
N ASP A 55 -7.22 -26.67 -43.16
CA ASP A 55 -8.29 -25.84 -42.61
C ASP A 55 -7.86 -25.07 -41.34
N TYR A 56 -6.60 -25.28 -40.91
CA TYR A 56 -6.03 -24.74 -39.69
C TYR A 56 -4.86 -23.79 -39.99
N VAL A 57 -4.82 -22.66 -39.30
CA VAL A 57 -3.63 -21.80 -39.22
C VAL A 57 -3.19 -21.71 -37.77
N VAL A 58 -1.91 -21.99 -37.51
CA VAL A 58 -1.34 -22.01 -36.16
C VAL A 58 -0.27 -20.95 -36.02
N VAL A 59 -0.54 -19.97 -35.15
CA VAL A 59 0.36 -18.86 -34.85
C VAL A 59 0.79 -18.93 -33.40
N PHE A 60 2.08 -18.81 -33.13
CA PHE A 60 2.66 -18.87 -31.81
C PHE A 60 3.07 -17.49 -31.32
N PHE A 61 2.98 -17.30 -30.00
CA PHE A 61 3.53 -16.17 -29.28
C PHE A 61 4.53 -16.67 -28.24
N GLU A 62 5.75 -16.18 -28.35
CA GLU A 62 6.84 -16.41 -27.42
C GLU A 62 6.93 -15.24 -26.43
N VAL A 63 6.70 -15.52 -25.15
CA VAL A 63 6.63 -14.53 -24.08
C VAL A 63 7.78 -14.76 -23.09
N PRO A 64 8.69 -13.80 -22.87
CA PRO A 64 9.73 -13.92 -21.84
C PRO A 64 9.13 -13.99 -20.43
N ASP A 65 9.75 -14.74 -19.52
CA ASP A 65 9.32 -14.86 -18.11
C ASP A 65 9.49 -13.58 -17.29
N SER A 66 10.23 -12.61 -17.82
CA SER A 66 10.30 -11.24 -17.31
C SER A 66 8.98 -10.47 -17.49
N VAL A 67 8.11 -10.91 -18.39
CA VAL A 67 6.74 -10.39 -18.49
C VAL A 67 5.93 -11.00 -17.36
N THR A 68 5.40 -10.16 -16.47
CA THR A 68 4.55 -10.58 -15.34
C THR A 68 3.15 -9.96 -15.38
N GLN A 69 2.91 -9.05 -16.33
CA GLN A 69 1.63 -8.38 -16.54
C GLN A 69 0.63 -9.30 -17.24
N THR A 70 -0.67 -9.03 -17.09
CA THR A 70 -1.72 -9.68 -17.87
C THR A 70 -1.55 -9.35 -19.36
N ILE A 71 -1.59 -10.38 -20.20
CA ILE A 71 -1.45 -10.28 -21.66
C ILE A 71 -2.82 -10.49 -22.30
N TYR A 72 -3.18 -9.63 -23.25
CA TYR A 72 -4.37 -9.75 -24.07
C TYR A 72 -3.95 -10.02 -25.50
N PHE A 73 -4.25 -11.21 -26.00
CA PHE A 73 -4.08 -11.52 -27.43
C PHE A 73 -5.25 -10.93 -28.21
N ALA A 74 -4.97 -10.31 -29.34
CA ALA A 74 -5.93 -9.54 -30.11
C ALA A 74 -6.05 -10.09 -31.53
N ILE A 75 -7.26 -10.04 -32.06
CA ILE A 75 -7.65 -10.45 -33.40
C ILE A 75 -8.14 -9.21 -34.14
N ASN A 76 -7.59 -8.96 -35.32
CA ASN A 76 -8.19 -8.07 -36.31
C ASN A 76 -8.73 -8.93 -37.43
N ASP A 77 -10.04 -9.04 -37.50
CA ASP A 77 -10.74 -9.74 -38.56
C ASP A 77 -11.88 -8.82 -38.99
N PRO A 78 -11.81 -8.28 -40.22
CA PRO A 78 -12.79 -7.30 -40.68
C PRO A 78 -14.17 -7.91 -40.98
N ASP A 79 -14.27 -9.25 -41.09
CA ASP A 79 -15.41 -9.94 -41.71
C ASP A 79 -16.03 -11.07 -40.87
N MET A 80 -15.71 -11.19 -39.56
CA MET A 80 -16.34 -12.20 -38.69
C MET A 80 -17.88 -12.16 -38.61
N ASN A 81 -18.56 -11.16 -39.20
CA ASN A 81 -20.00 -10.94 -38.99
C ASN A 81 -20.84 -10.39 -40.17
N PHE A 82 -20.40 -10.34 -41.43
CA PHE A 82 -21.21 -9.70 -42.49
C PHE A 82 -21.60 -10.55 -43.71
N VAL A 83 -22.78 -10.19 -44.25
CA VAL A 83 -23.55 -10.87 -45.31
C VAL A 83 -23.62 -10.06 -46.61
N SER A 84 -22.79 -9.03 -46.80
CA SER A 84 -22.82 -8.25 -48.05
C SER A 84 -21.45 -7.78 -48.52
N GLU A 85 -21.09 -8.26 -49.72
CA GLU A 85 -20.06 -7.75 -50.62
C GLU A 85 -20.11 -6.22 -50.71
N THR A 86 -19.16 -5.52 -50.10
CA THR A 86 -18.48 -4.38 -50.75
C THR A 86 -17.28 -3.93 -49.91
N ALA A 87 -16.10 -4.04 -50.52
CA ALA A 87 -14.82 -3.42 -50.14
C ALA A 87 -14.10 -3.98 -48.89
N ASP A 88 -14.13 -5.29 -48.69
CA ASP A 88 -13.27 -5.98 -47.72
C ASP A 88 -12.08 -6.65 -48.43
N PRO A 89 -10.83 -6.53 -47.92
CA PRO A 89 -9.70 -7.34 -48.36
C PRO A 89 -9.84 -8.86 -48.09
N GLY A 90 -11.03 -9.38 -47.71
CA GLY A 90 -11.26 -10.80 -47.41
C GLY A 90 -12.19 -11.59 -48.35
N ASP A 91 -13.05 -10.98 -49.17
CA ASP A 91 -14.09 -11.71 -49.91
C ASP A 91 -13.91 -11.67 -51.43
N SER A 92 -13.08 -12.57 -51.98
CA SER A 92 -13.18 -12.92 -53.39
C SER A 92 -14.14 -14.10 -53.57
N ARG A 93 -15.44 -13.81 -53.57
CA ARG A 93 -16.49 -14.62 -54.22
C ARG A 93 -16.37 -14.69 -55.75
N SER A 94 -15.17 -14.55 -56.28
CA SER A 94 -14.97 -14.36 -57.72
C SER A 94 -15.13 -15.61 -58.57
N ASP A 95 -15.62 -16.73 -58.02
CA ASP A 95 -16.28 -17.78 -58.82
C ASP A 95 -17.77 -18.00 -58.49
N SER A 96 -18.51 -16.90 -58.26
CA SER A 96 -19.98 -16.95 -58.18
C SER A 96 -20.69 -17.25 -59.51
N SER A 97 -19.95 -17.53 -60.60
CA SER A 97 -20.57 -17.86 -61.89
C SER A 97 -20.77 -19.36 -62.13
N LEU A 98 -20.14 -20.25 -61.37
CA LEU A 98 -20.11 -21.68 -61.73
C LEU A 98 -21.11 -22.59 -61.02
N TYR A 99 -21.65 -22.30 -59.84
CA TYR A 99 -22.51 -23.30 -59.15
C TYR A 99 -23.70 -22.83 -58.29
N GLY A 100 -24.23 -21.61 -58.42
CA GLY A 100 -25.63 -21.27 -58.04
C GLY A 100 -26.18 -21.79 -56.69
N LEU A 101 -25.33 -22.02 -55.69
CA LEU A 101 -25.70 -22.57 -54.39
C LEU A 101 -25.49 -21.48 -53.32
N ALA A 102 -26.56 -21.15 -52.61
CA ALA A 102 -26.48 -20.34 -51.41
C ALA A 102 -25.73 -21.14 -50.33
N VAL A 103 -24.48 -20.77 -50.08
CA VAL A 103 -23.64 -21.39 -49.05
C VAL A 103 -24.00 -20.77 -47.69
N ALA A 104 -24.24 -21.62 -46.69
CA ALA A 104 -24.44 -21.18 -45.31
C ALA A 104 -23.17 -20.49 -44.77
N ASN A 105 -23.35 -19.44 -43.96
CA ASN A 105 -22.32 -18.57 -43.36
C ASN A 105 -20.99 -19.31 -43.07
N PRO A 106 -19.82 -18.83 -43.56
CA PRO A 106 -18.55 -19.34 -43.08
C PRO A 106 -18.42 -19.16 -41.57
N GLN A 107 -17.90 -20.19 -40.88
CA GLN A 107 -17.59 -20.08 -39.45
C GLN A 107 -16.06 -20.08 -39.30
N THR A 108 -15.48 -18.88 -39.16
CA THR A 108 -14.12 -18.70 -38.63
C THR A 108 -14.17 -18.77 -37.11
N ALA A 109 -13.31 -19.58 -36.53
CA ALA A 109 -13.13 -19.68 -35.09
C ALA A 109 -11.67 -19.46 -34.72
N PHE A 110 -11.44 -18.68 -33.66
CA PHE A 110 -10.12 -18.39 -33.11
C PHE A 110 -10.03 -18.98 -31.71
N TYR A 111 -9.01 -19.80 -31.47
CA TYR A 111 -8.80 -20.45 -30.18
C TYR A 111 -7.46 -20.03 -29.62
N LEU A 112 -7.42 -19.61 -28.36
CA LEU A 112 -6.20 -19.32 -27.63
C LEU A 112 -5.85 -20.50 -26.73
N PHE A 113 -4.65 -21.05 -26.90
CA PHE A 113 -4.10 -22.13 -26.09
C PHE A 113 -2.84 -21.70 -25.33
N GLY A 114 -2.67 -22.26 -24.14
CA GLY A 114 -1.45 -22.26 -23.35
C GLY A 114 -1.25 -23.62 -22.69
N GLY A 115 -0.57 -23.67 -21.55
CA GLY A 115 -0.34 -24.89 -20.79
C GLY A 115 0.52 -25.94 -21.51
N ASN A 116 0.73 -27.08 -20.86
CA ASN A 116 1.64 -28.13 -21.36
C ASN A 116 1.20 -28.66 -22.74
N GLY A 117 2.10 -28.71 -23.71
CA GLY A 117 1.85 -29.15 -25.08
C GLY A 117 1.48 -28.04 -26.07
N ALA A 118 1.31 -26.79 -25.63
CA ALA A 118 0.96 -25.68 -26.54
C ALA A 118 1.96 -25.55 -27.70
N LEU A 119 3.26 -25.60 -27.42
CA LEU A 119 4.36 -25.67 -28.37
C LEU A 119 5.01 -27.06 -28.42
N SER A 120 5.21 -27.72 -27.28
CA SER A 120 6.05 -28.93 -27.20
C SER A 120 5.44 -30.17 -27.83
N ASP A 121 4.11 -30.24 -27.96
CA ASP A 121 3.44 -31.32 -28.68
C ASP A 121 3.78 -31.26 -30.17
N ALA A 122 4.15 -32.40 -30.76
CA ALA A 122 4.54 -32.47 -32.17
C ALA A 122 3.40 -32.03 -33.10
N THR A 123 2.14 -32.33 -32.74
CA THR A 123 0.97 -31.91 -33.52
C THR A 123 0.84 -30.40 -33.59
N SER A 124 1.30 -29.64 -32.59
CA SER A 124 1.26 -28.17 -32.63
C SER A 124 2.12 -27.57 -33.75
N ARG A 125 3.15 -28.31 -34.20
CA ARG A 125 4.18 -27.83 -35.15
C ARG A 125 4.02 -28.42 -36.56
N THR A 126 2.94 -29.17 -36.79
CA THR A 126 2.65 -29.83 -38.06
C THR A 126 2.26 -28.80 -39.13
N ILE A 127 2.78 -28.99 -40.36
CA ILE A 127 2.42 -28.18 -41.55
C ILE A 127 1.23 -28.77 -42.31
N ASP A 128 1.01 -30.09 -42.25
CA ASP A 128 -0.09 -30.78 -42.93
C ASP A 128 -0.86 -31.70 -41.96
N TYR A 129 -1.93 -31.18 -41.36
CA TYR A 129 -2.77 -31.92 -40.41
C TYR A 129 -3.61 -33.00 -41.09
N ALA A 130 -4.08 -32.74 -42.32
CA ALA A 130 -4.96 -33.66 -43.01
C ALA A 130 -4.27 -34.96 -43.50
N THR A 131 -2.98 -34.94 -43.83
CA THR A 131 -2.24 -36.16 -44.23
C THR A 131 -1.44 -36.81 -43.11
N GLN A 132 -0.92 -36.04 -42.16
CA GLN A 132 -0.10 -36.57 -41.06
C GLN A 132 -0.94 -37.05 -39.86
N GLY A 133 -2.22 -36.67 -39.82
CA GLY A 133 -3.17 -37.04 -38.78
C GLY A 133 -2.95 -36.26 -37.47
N GLY A 134 -4.05 -35.94 -36.79
CA GLY A 134 -4.04 -35.16 -35.54
C GLY A 134 -4.83 -33.86 -35.65
N THR A 135 -4.74 -33.01 -34.62
CA THR A 135 -5.34 -31.67 -34.58
C THR A 135 -4.41 -30.72 -33.84
N PRO A 136 -4.38 -29.42 -34.18
CA PRO A 136 -3.53 -28.44 -33.50
C PRO A 136 -3.99 -28.08 -32.08
N PHE A 137 -4.93 -28.82 -31.47
CA PHE A 137 -5.59 -28.48 -30.20
C PHE A 137 -4.88 -29.03 -28.94
N ALA A 138 -3.63 -29.48 -29.06
CA ALA A 138 -2.81 -29.81 -27.89
C ALA A 138 -2.58 -28.57 -27.00
N GLY A 139 -2.53 -28.75 -25.68
CA GLY A 139 -2.49 -27.66 -24.71
C GLY A 139 -3.83 -27.39 -24.02
N SER A 140 -3.82 -26.48 -23.05
CA SER A 140 -5.02 -26.00 -22.36
C SER A 140 -5.65 -24.87 -23.16
N GLU A 141 -6.90 -25.05 -23.58
CA GLU A 141 -7.67 -23.94 -24.13
C GLU A 141 -7.93 -22.90 -23.04
N LEU A 142 -7.62 -21.64 -23.34
CA LEU A 142 -7.77 -20.50 -22.41
C LEU A 142 -8.99 -19.65 -22.77
N ALA A 143 -9.25 -19.51 -24.07
CA ALA A 143 -10.39 -18.80 -24.60
C ALA A 143 -10.67 -19.20 -26.05
N ARG A 144 -11.88 -18.95 -26.53
CA ARG A 144 -12.24 -19.06 -27.95
C ARG A 144 -13.19 -17.96 -28.36
N TYR A 145 -13.10 -17.60 -29.63
CA TYR A 145 -14.08 -16.78 -30.33
C TYR A 145 -14.63 -17.52 -31.54
N THR A 146 -15.93 -17.39 -31.73
CA THR A 146 -16.66 -17.90 -32.90
C THR A 146 -17.53 -16.77 -33.44
N THR A 147 -18.02 -16.93 -34.66
CA THR A 147 -18.99 -16.02 -35.30
C THR A 147 -20.27 -15.80 -34.48
N ALA A 148 -20.58 -16.66 -33.51
CA ALA A 148 -21.72 -16.48 -32.60
C ALA A 148 -21.43 -15.54 -31.40
N ASN A 149 -20.16 -15.33 -31.04
CA ASN A 149 -19.76 -14.74 -29.76
C ASN A 149 -19.19 -13.32 -29.86
N ILE A 150 -18.87 -12.86 -31.07
CA ILE A 150 -18.37 -11.51 -31.31
C ILE A 150 -19.52 -10.75 -31.96
N GLY A 151 -20.02 -9.68 -31.36
CA GLY A 151 -21.04 -8.82 -31.99
C GLY A 151 -20.46 -8.06 -33.19
N SER A 152 -21.28 -7.27 -33.88
CA SER A 152 -20.88 -6.45 -35.03
C SER A 152 -19.81 -5.40 -34.67
N ASN A 153 -18.53 -5.75 -34.69
CA ASN A 153 -17.42 -4.85 -34.38
C ASN A 153 -16.48 -4.71 -35.59
N LEU A 154 -16.24 -3.47 -36.01
CA LEU A 154 -15.37 -3.09 -37.14
C LEU A 154 -13.92 -2.80 -36.68
N GLY A 155 -13.34 -3.63 -35.81
CA GLY A 155 -11.98 -3.41 -35.27
C GLY A 155 -11.45 -4.54 -34.38
N TRP A 156 -10.29 -4.31 -33.74
CA TRP A 156 -9.59 -5.31 -32.92
C TRP A 156 -10.44 -5.86 -31.77
N VAL A 157 -10.49 -7.19 -31.64
CA VAL A 157 -11.15 -7.94 -30.58
C VAL A 157 -10.11 -8.63 -29.72
N TYR A 158 -10.23 -8.54 -28.40
CA TYR A 158 -9.24 -9.07 -27.46
C TYR A 158 -9.77 -10.30 -26.74
N PHE A 159 -9.01 -11.39 -26.73
CA PHE A 159 -9.24 -12.50 -25.82
C PHE A 159 -9.22 -12.00 -24.36
N PRO A 160 -9.93 -12.69 -23.45
CA PRO A 160 -9.77 -12.46 -22.02
C PRO A 160 -8.29 -12.47 -21.64
N GLY A 161 -7.91 -11.55 -20.75
CA GLY A 161 -6.52 -11.42 -20.32
C GLY A 161 -6.01 -12.71 -19.69
N VAL A 162 -4.77 -13.08 -20.02
CA VAL A 162 -4.09 -14.25 -19.48
C VAL A 162 -2.84 -13.86 -18.71
N SER A 163 -2.50 -14.62 -17.67
CA SER A 163 -1.20 -14.53 -17.03
C SER A 163 -0.16 -15.28 -17.87
N PRO A 164 1.09 -14.79 -17.96
CA PRO A 164 2.20 -15.52 -18.58
C PRO A 164 2.31 -16.96 -18.11
N ALA A 165 2.06 -17.22 -16.82
CA ALA A 165 2.11 -18.56 -16.23
C ALA A 165 1.07 -19.56 -16.80
N GLN A 166 0.03 -19.07 -17.49
CA GLN A 166 -0.94 -19.93 -18.19
C GLN A 166 -0.41 -20.42 -19.54
N GLY A 167 0.70 -19.89 -20.04
CA GLY A 167 1.40 -20.39 -21.22
C GLY A 167 2.21 -21.64 -20.90
N GLU A 168 2.67 -22.34 -21.94
CA GLU A 168 3.61 -23.44 -21.75
C GLU A 168 4.97 -22.91 -21.31
N ARG A 169 5.42 -23.26 -20.09
CA ARG A 169 6.75 -22.85 -19.64
C ARG A 169 7.82 -23.76 -20.22
N ILE A 170 8.71 -23.18 -21.03
CA ILE A 170 9.90 -23.82 -21.56
C ILE A 170 11.08 -22.87 -21.36
N GLY A 171 12.02 -23.26 -20.50
CA GLY A 171 13.12 -22.39 -20.09
C GLY A 171 12.62 -21.13 -19.37
N ASN A 172 13.16 -19.98 -19.77
CA ASN A 172 12.76 -18.65 -19.32
C ASN A 172 11.63 -18.04 -20.17
N LYS A 173 10.86 -18.84 -20.92
CA LYS A 173 9.75 -18.36 -21.77
C LYS A 173 8.46 -19.12 -21.53
N TYR A 174 7.37 -18.45 -21.85
CA TYR A 174 6.02 -18.98 -21.91
C TYR A 174 5.52 -18.93 -23.35
N TYR A 175 4.93 -20.03 -23.81
CA TYR A 175 4.40 -20.14 -25.16
C TYR A 175 2.87 -20.20 -25.16
N PHE A 176 2.28 -19.38 -26.01
CA PHE A 176 0.87 -19.42 -26.35
C PHE A 176 0.72 -19.69 -27.84
N LYS A 177 -0.41 -20.25 -28.25
CA LYS A 177 -0.76 -20.32 -29.67
C LYS A 177 -2.19 -19.89 -29.91
N VAL A 178 -2.40 -19.26 -31.06
CA VAL A 178 -3.71 -19.01 -31.63
C VAL A 178 -3.92 -19.98 -32.77
N VAL A 179 -4.98 -20.78 -32.69
CA VAL A 179 -5.43 -21.66 -33.76
C VAL A 179 -6.62 -21.01 -34.44
N VAL A 180 -6.52 -20.79 -35.75
CA VAL A 180 -7.61 -20.30 -36.59
C VAL A 180 -8.15 -21.47 -37.38
N LEU A 181 -9.46 -21.68 -37.31
CA LEU A 181 -10.17 -22.74 -38.03
C LEU A 181 -11.24 -22.09 -38.90
N VAL A 182 -11.26 -22.43 -40.19
CA VAL A 182 -12.37 -22.10 -41.09
C VAL A 182 -13.12 -23.38 -41.42
N SER A 183 -14.38 -23.46 -41.02
CA SER A 183 -15.25 -24.62 -41.27
C SER A 183 -16.48 -24.24 -42.10
N SER A 184 -16.75 -25.02 -43.15
CA SER A 184 -18.02 -24.94 -43.89
C SER A 184 -18.34 -26.23 -44.61
N ASP A 185 -19.63 -26.52 -44.79
CA ASP A 185 -20.08 -27.75 -45.48
C ASP A 185 -20.09 -27.66 -47.02
N THR A 186 -19.87 -26.48 -47.63
CA THR A 186 -19.89 -26.27 -49.10
C THR A 186 -19.09 -25.01 -49.51
N GLY A 187 -18.47 -24.98 -50.70
CA GLY A 187 -17.85 -23.77 -51.29
C GLY A 187 -16.34 -23.60 -51.07
N TRP A 188 -15.74 -22.58 -51.73
CA TRP A 188 -14.33 -22.17 -51.60
C TRP A 188 -14.32 -20.89 -50.76
N ILE A 189 -13.87 -20.97 -49.51
CA ILE A 189 -13.95 -19.86 -48.56
C ILE A 189 -12.54 -19.50 -48.11
N LYS A 190 -12.25 -18.21 -48.11
CA LYS A 190 -11.01 -17.58 -47.59
C LYS A 190 -11.40 -16.54 -46.54
N ASN A 191 -10.61 -16.37 -45.49
CA ASN A 191 -10.83 -15.38 -44.44
C ASN A 191 -9.52 -14.70 -44.04
N GLY A 192 -9.44 -13.38 -44.23
CA GLY A 192 -8.28 -12.56 -43.89
C GLY A 192 -8.25 -12.16 -42.42
N PHE A 193 -7.10 -12.23 -41.76
CA PHE A 193 -6.95 -11.82 -40.37
C PHE A 193 -5.53 -11.33 -40.02
N GLN A 194 -5.42 -10.58 -38.91
CA GLN A 194 -4.17 -10.24 -38.25
C GLN A 194 -4.26 -10.57 -36.76
N LEU A 195 -3.11 -10.83 -36.13
CA LEU A 195 -3.02 -11.07 -34.70
C LEU A 195 -1.96 -10.16 -34.06
N ASP A 196 -2.17 -9.80 -32.80
CA ASP A 196 -1.20 -9.06 -31.99
C ASP A 196 -1.38 -9.37 -30.49
N ALA A 197 -0.54 -8.80 -29.62
CA ALA A 197 -0.65 -8.86 -28.18
C ALA A 197 -0.60 -7.45 -27.55
N SER A 198 -1.30 -7.25 -26.43
CA SER A 198 -1.34 -5.99 -25.69
C SER A 198 -1.39 -6.22 -24.18
N PHE A 199 -0.96 -5.23 -23.40
CA PHE A 199 -1.21 -5.18 -21.95
C PHE A 199 -2.54 -4.49 -21.60
N SER A 200 -3.27 -3.99 -22.61
CA SER A 200 -4.62 -3.44 -22.50
C SER A 200 -5.65 -4.37 -23.14
N SER A 201 -6.87 -4.38 -22.58
CA SER A 201 -8.02 -5.17 -23.05
C SER A 201 -8.84 -4.50 -24.16
N GLY A 202 -8.35 -3.41 -24.75
CA GLY A 202 -9.10 -2.62 -25.71
C GLY A 202 -8.26 -1.62 -26.48
N GLY A 203 -8.84 -1.07 -27.54
CA GLY A 203 -8.20 -0.13 -28.47
C GLY A 203 -7.60 -0.83 -29.69
N THR A 204 -6.65 -0.16 -30.36
CA THR A 204 -5.79 -0.79 -31.37
C THR A 204 -4.51 -1.25 -30.67
N PRO A 205 -4.10 -2.53 -30.76
CA PRO A 205 -2.85 -2.99 -30.20
C PRO A 205 -1.68 -2.20 -30.80
N THR A 206 -0.77 -1.73 -29.93
CA THR A 206 0.52 -1.19 -30.35
C THR A 206 1.61 -2.26 -30.41
N GLY A 207 1.22 -3.51 -30.12
CA GLY A 207 2.07 -4.65 -29.86
C GLY A 207 2.98 -4.52 -28.65
N ILE A 208 3.63 -5.62 -28.29
CA ILE A 208 4.55 -5.76 -27.16
C ILE A 208 5.93 -6.09 -27.72
N SER A 209 6.91 -5.21 -27.51
CA SER A 209 8.23 -5.32 -28.12
C SER A 209 9.06 -6.53 -27.65
N SER A 210 8.74 -7.07 -26.46
CA SER A 210 9.42 -8.23 -25.88
C SER A 210 8.80 -9.58 -26.29
N ILE A 211 7.58 -9.58 -26.83
CA ILE A 211 6.88 -10.80 -27.27
C ILE A 211 7.14 -10.97 -28.76
N ARG A 212 7.45 -12.19 -29.19
CA ARG A 212 7.64 -12.51 -30.62
C ARG A 212 6.52 -13.40 -31.12
N SER A 213 6.08 -13.17 -32.35
CA SER A 213 5.17 -14.08 -33.04
C SER A 213 5.89 -14.85 -34.15
N PHE A 214 5.48 -16.10 -34.34
CA PHE A 214 6.00 -16.97 -35.40
C PHE A 214 4.98 -18.04 -35.80
N ALA A 215 5.19 -18.65 -36.97
CA ALA A 215 4.44 -19.82 -37.41
C ALA A 215 5.38 -20.79 -38.15
N TYR A 216 4.94 -22.04 -38.31
CA TYR A 216 5.67 -23.06 -39.10
C TYR A 216 5.19 -23.09 -40.56
N ALA A 217 3.98 -22.62 -40.82
CA ALA A 217 3.44 -22.39 -42.16
C ALA A 217 2.71 -21.04 -42.19
N TRP A 218 2.91 -20.28 -43.26
CA TRP A 218 2.42 -18.91 -43.43
C TRP A 218 1.47 -18.84 -44.62
N PRO A 219 0.15 -18.88 -44.39
CA PRO A 219 -0.82 -18.64 -45.44
C PRO A 219 -1.04 -17.13 -45.56
N VAL A 220 -0.47 -16.54 -46.60
CA VAL A 220 -0.51 -15.10 -46.83
C VAL A 220 -1.59 -14.76 -47.84
N SER A 221 -2.18 -13.58 -47.69
CA SER A 221 -3.18 -13.04 -48.62
C SER A 221 -2.54 -11.98 -49.50
N PHE A 222 -2.66 -12.16 -50.82
CA PHE A 222 -2.23 -11.22 -51.85
C PHE A 222 -3.48 -10.52 -52.41
N SER A 223 -3.52 -9.20 -52.33
CA SER A 223 -4.73 -8.39 -52.59
C SER A 223 -4.90 -8.00 -54.05
N GLU A 224 -3.89 -8.22 -54.89
CA GLU A 224 -3.70 -7.83 -56.30
C GLU A 224 -3.89 -6.32 -56.60
N ALA A 225 -4.23 -5.51 -55.58
CA ALA A 225 -4.63 -4.11 -55.69
C ALA A 225 -3.49 -3.13 -55.35
N SER A 226 -2.45 -3.56 -54.62
CA SER A 226 -1.36 -2.68 -54.19
C SER A 226 0.01 -3.37 -54.17
N PHE A 227 1.11 -2.60 -54.16
CA PHE A 227 2.47 -3.16 -54.05
C PHE A 227 2.77 -3.54 -52.60
N GLU A 228 2.10 -4.58 -52.10
CA GLU A 228 2.37 -5.12 -50.77
C GLU A 228 3.69 -5.89 -50.77
N THR A 229 4.49 -5.65 -49.73
CA THR A 229 5.74 -6.37 -49.49
C THR A 229 5.56 -7.23 -48.24
N TRP A 230 5.71 -8.53 -48.42
CA TRP A 230 5.74 -9.50 -47.34
C TRP A 230 7.17 -9.83 -46.97
N ASN A 231 7.47 -9.84 -45.67
CA ASN A 231 8.76 -10.26 -45.15
C ASN A 231 8.56 -11.41 -44.18
N LEU A 232 9.17 -12.55 -44.51
CA LEU A 232 9.15 -13.75 -43.69
C LEU A 232 10.58 -14.02 -43.22
N TYR A 233 10.75 -14.38 -41.95
CA TYR A 233 12.05 -14.52 -41.32
C TYR A 233 12.29 -15.95 -40.80
N PRO A 234 12.58 -16.94 -41.69
CA PRO A 234 12.89 -18.29 -41.27
C PRO A 234 14.19 -18.33 -40.45
N PHE A 235 14.14 -18.98 -39.29
CA PHE A 235 15.28 -19.10 -38.39
C PHE A 235 16.16 -20.31 -38.73
N ILE A 236 17.47 -20.09 -38.88
CA ILE A 236 18.45 -21.17 -39.08
C ILE A 236 19.11 -21.53 -37.74
N PRO A 237 18.94 -22.79 -37.27
CA PRO A 237 19.59 -23.31 -36.06
C PRO A 237 21.12 -23.19 -36.05
N ASP A 238 21.70 -23.06 -34.85
CA ASP A 238 23.15 -23.07 -34.67
C ASP A 238 23.76 -24.44 -35.00
N GLY A 239 24.82 -24.48 -35.81
CA GLY A 239 25.42 -25.72 -36.27
C GLY A 239 24.60 -26.51 -37.31
N GLN A 240 23.52 -25.94 -37.86
CA GLN A 240 22.79 -26.56 -38.96
C GLN A 240 23.70 -26.71 -40.18
N THR A 241 23.82 -27.93 -40.69
CA THR A 241 24.54 -28.21 -41.94
C THR A 241 23.56 -28.67 -43.01
N GLY A 242 23.87 -28.40 -44.28
CA GLY A 242 23.01 -28.77 -45.41
C GLY A 242 22.33 -27.56 -46.05
N ASN A 243 21.02 -27.63 -46.22
CA ASN A 243 20.25 -26.65 -46.98
C ASN A 243 19.08 -26.07 -46.16
N ILE A 244 18.64 -24.86 -46.52
CA ILE A 244 17.28 -24.38 -46.28
C ILE A 244 16.47 -24.64 -47.54
N VAL A 245 15.33 -25.30 -47.38
CA VAL A 245 14.37 -25.49 -48.47
C VAL A 245 13.21 -24.54 -48.28
N TYR A 246 12.96 -23.72 -49.28
CA TYR A 246 11.78 -22.89 -49.37
C TYR A 246 10.69 -23.65 -50.13
N TYR A 247 9.48 -23.62 -49.61
CA TYR A 247 8.31 -24.20 -50.27
C TYR A 247 7.18 -23.17 -50.43
N ASN A 248 6.39 -23.35 -51.48
CA ASN A 248 5.14 -22.62 -51.68
C ASN A 248 4.03 -23.52 -52.22
N TRP A 249 2.80 -23.20 -51.83
CA TRP A 249 1.57 -23.79 -52.34
C TRP A 249 0.65 -22.71 -52.89
N ASP A 250 0.00 -23.04 -54.01
CA ASP A 250 -1.01 -22.22 -54.70
C ASP A 250 -0.55 -20.81 -55.12
N MET A 251 0.74 -20.64 -55.40
CA MET A 251 1.24 -19.42 -56.02
C MET A 251 0.95 -19.47 -57.53
N ASP A 252 -0.18 -18.93 -57.96
CA ASP A 252 -0.71 -19.01 -59.34
C ASP A 252 -0.22 -17.88 -60.30
N GLY A 253 0.80 -17.08 -59.92
CA GLY A 253 1.29 -15.95 -60.74
C GLY A 253 2.67 -15.36 -60.36
N ALA A 254 3.16 -14.39 -61.16
CA ALA A 254 4.54 -13.87 -61.16
C ALA A 254 4.87 -12.88 -60.02
N GLY A 255 4.76 -13.29 -58.75
CA GLY A 255 5.34 -12.54 -57.63
C GLY A 255 6.87 -12.46 -57.73
N ALA A 256 7.45 -11.29 -57.45
CA ALA A 256 8.90 -11.14 -57.40
C ALA A 256 9.41 -11.58 -56.02
N LEU A 257 9.95 -12.79 -55.95
CA LEU A 257 10.54 -13.36 -54.75
C LEU A 257 12.02 -13.00 -54.67
N THR A 258 12.45 -12.46 -53.53
CA THR A 258 13.87 -12.22 -53.24
C THR A 258 14.18 -12.76 -51.86
N ALA A 259 15.12 -13.70 -51.77
CA ALA A 259 15.58 -14.25 -50.50
C ALA A 259 17.04 -13.86 -50.27
N TRP A 260 17.42 -13.54 -49.04
CA TRP A 260 18.81 -13.32 -48.70
C TRP A 260 19.13 -13.79 -47.29
N ASN A 261 20.38 -14.24 -47.15
CA ASN A 261 21.00 -14.48 -45.86
C ASN A 261 21.29 -13.13 -45.19
N ARG A 262 21.11 -13.06 -43.86
CA ARG A 262 21.49 -11.93 -43.00
C ARG A 262 22.90 -11.41 -43.29
N ASP A 263 23.85 -12.32 -43.51
CA ASP A 263 25.29 -12.01 -43.57
C ASP A 263 25.83 -11.85 -45.01
N ALA A 264 25.01 -12.04 -46.05
CA ALA A 264 25.43 -11.97 -47.45
C ALA A 264 24.70 -10.86 -48.24
N ALA A 265 25.41 -10.24 -49.20
CA ALA A 265 24.80 -9.37 -50.20
C ALA A 265 23.88 -10.20 -51.12
N VAL A 266 22.58 -9.91 -51.09
CA VAL A 266 21.48 -10.36 -51.99
C VAL A 266 21.81 -11.57 -52.89
N GLN A 267 21.21 -12.74 -52.59
CA GLN A 267 21.07 -13.79 -53.61
C GLN A 267 19.75 -13.55 -54.37
N SER A 268 19.83 -13.07 -55.60
CA SER A 268 18.63 -13.01 -56.46
C SER A 268 18.12 -14.44 -56.70
N VAL A 269 16.89 -14.72 -56.27
CA VAL A 269 16.25 -16.02 -56.46
C VAL A 269 15.88 -16.18 -57.94
N PRO A 270 16.33 -17.24 -58.63
CA PRO A 270 15.72 -17.64 -59.89
C PRO A 270 14.23 -17.95 -59.64
N SER A 271 13.35 -17.43 -60.48
CA SER A 271 11.88 -17.60 -60.42
C SER A 271 11.49 -18.99 -59.91
N VAL A 272 10.89 -19.07 -58.72
CA VAL A 272 10.27 -20.30 -58.26
C VAL A 272 9.14 -20.63 -59.25
N PRO A 273 9.03 -21.87 -59.77
CA PRO A 273 7.93 -22.22 -60.65
C PRO A 273 6.62 -22.03 -59.87
N PRO A 274 5.66 -21.24 -60.38
CA PRO A 274 4.34 -21.16 -59.77
C PRO A 274 3.73 -22.57 -59.70
N ALA A 275 3.29 -22.99 -58.51
CA ALA A 275 2.59 -24.25 -58.30
C ALA A 275 1.11 -23.96 -58.08
N SER A 276 0.31 -23.99 -59.15
CA SER A 276 -1.14 -23.84 -59.03
C SER A 276 -1.77 -25.03 -58.28
N GLY A 277 -2.65 -24.74 -57.33
CA GLY A 277 -3.47 -25.72 -56.60
C GLY A 277 -4.62 -26.31 -57.42
N ASP A 278 -4.92 -25.72 -58.58
CA ASP A 278 -6.06 -26.06 -59.45
C ASP A 278 -5.90 -27.38 -60.25
N SER A 279 -5.66 -28.51 -59.60
CA SER A 279 -5.95 -29.79 -60.27
C SER A 279 -6.51 -30.82 -59.32
N THR A 280 -7.58 -31.48 -59.78
CA THR A 280 -8.28 -32.63 -59.17
C THR A 280 -7.39 -33.87 -58.94
N ASN A 281 -6.06 -33.74 -59.06
CA ASN A 281 -5.08 -34.82 -59.05
C ASN A 281 -3.91 -34.59 -58.07
N LYS A 282 -3.88 -33.45 -57.36
CA LYS A 282 -2.89 -33.18 -56.30
C LYS A 282 -3.45 -33.59 -54.95
N THR A 283 -3.15 -34.82 -54.54
CA THR A 283 -3.65 -35.41 -53.29
C THR A 283 -2.62 -35.41 -52.17
N ALA A 284 -1.45 -34.79 -52.36
CA ALA A 284 -0.35 -34.82 -51.39
C ALA A 284 0.62 -33.64 -51.51
N TYR A 285 1.31 -33.38 -50.39
CA TYR A 285 2.39 -32.40 -50.20
C TYR A 285 3.57 -32.52 -51.19
N ALA A 286 3.69 -33.63 -51.92
CA ALA A 286 4.72 -33.83 -52.95
C ALA A 286 4.58 -32.88 -54.17
N ASP A 287 3.45 -32.20 -54.30
CA ASP A 287 3.14 -31.31 -55.43
C ASP A 287 3.42 -29.82 -55.16
N ALA A 288 3.99 -29.49 -54.00
CA ALA A 288 4.47 -28.15 -53.66
C ALA A 288 5.74 -27.79 -54.45
N ALA A 289 5.86 -26.53 -54.88
CA ALA A 289 7.10 -26.06 -55.51
C ALA A 289 8.15 -25.76 -54.44
N SER A 290 9.37 -26.27 -54.65
CA SER A 290 10.47 -26.11 -53.71
C SER A 290 11.73 -25.54 -54.35
N VAL A 291 12.50 -24.78 -53.58
CA VAL A 291 13.85 -24.33 -53.96
C VAL A 291 14.81 -24.55 -52.80
N VAL A 292 15.97 -25.13 -53.11
CA VAL A 292 16.98 -25.54 -52.13
C VAL A 292 18.16 -24.56 -52.15
N TYR A 293 18.55 -24.05 -50.98
CA TYR A 293 19.70 -23.18 -50.82
C TYR A 293 20.67 -23.72 -49.79
N SER A 294 21.97 -23.66 -50.07
CA SER A 294 22.98 -24.03 -49.08
C SER A 294 23.05 -22.97 -47.98
N ILE A 295 23.06 -23.43 -46.72
CA ILE A 295 23.24 -22.60 -45.52
C ILE A 295 24.69 -22.64 -45.01
N ALA A 296 25.64 -23.12 -45.80
CA ALA A 296 27.03 -23.28 -45.38
C ALA A 296 27.62 -21.99 -44.79
N GLY A 297 27.98 -22.03 -43.50
CA GLY A 297 28.53 -20.89 -42.76
C GLY A 297 27.50 -19.85 -42.30
N SER A 298 26.21 -20.17 -42.36
CA SER A 298 25.12 -19.34 -41.82
C SER A 298 24.63 -19.98 -40.53
N ASP A 299 25.00 -19.43 -39.39
CA ASP A 299 24.62 -19.92 -38.07
C ASP A 299 23.89 -18.85 -37.25
N SER A 300 22.98 -19.32 -36.38
CA SER A 300 22.35 -18.51 -35.33
C SER A 300 21.68 -17.22 -35.81
N GLY A 301 20.76 -17.30 -36.77
CA GLY A 301 20.10 -16.12 -37.33
C GLY A 301 18.92 -16.38 -38.27
N THR A 302 18.10 -15.35 -38.49
CA THR A 302 17.04 -15.40 -39.50
C THR A 302 17.55 -15.09 -40.89
N TRP A 303 17.13 -15.88 -41.87
CA TRP A 303 17.12 -15.45 -43.27
C TRP A 303 15.91 -14.54 -43.51
N ARG A 304 15.87 -13.86 -44.65
CA ARG A 304 14.71 -13.06 -45.05
C ARG A 304 14.23 -13.50 -46.42
N LEU A 305 12.94 -13.83 -46.52
CA LEU A 305 12.21 -13.91 -47.77
C LEU A 305 11.36 -12.66 -47.91
N SER A 306 11.63 -11.87 -48.95
CA SER A 306 10.80 -10.75 -49.38
C SER A 306 9.95 -11.18 -50.57
N ILE A 307 8.64 -11.07 -50.45
CA ILE A 307 7.68 -11.31 -51.53
C ILE A 307 7.11 -9.95 -51.91
N VAL A 308 7.35 -9.54 -53.15
CA VAL A 308 6.73 -8.34 -53.71
C VAL A 308 5.65 -8.79 -54.68
N GLU A 309 4.42 -8.48 -54.34
CA GLU A 309 3.28 -8.72 -55.20
C GLU A 309 3.36 -7.83 -56.45
N GLN A 310 3.10 -8.40 -57.63
CA GLN A 310 2.96 -7.62 -58.86
C GLN A 310 1.48 -7.31 -59.08
N ASN A 311 1.14 -6.03 -59.29
CA ASN A 311 -0.21 -5.63 -59.68
C ASN A 311 -0.57 -6.27 -61.02
N SER A 312 -1.48 -7.25 -60.99
CA SER A 312 -1.94 -8.03 -62.15
C SER A 312 -2.90 -7.22 -63.04
N GLY A 313 -3.43 -6.09 -62.55
CA GLY A 313 -4.41 -5.25 -63.23
C GLY A 313 -5.79 -5.88 -63.37
N VAL A 314 -6.01 -7.05 -62.76
CA VAL A 314 -7.28 -7.78 -62.70
C VAL A 314 -7.82 -7.55 -61.28
N GLY A 315 -8.93 -6.82 -61.13
CA GLY A 315 -9.37 -6.33 -59.81
C GLY A 315 -9.68 -7.42 -58.77
N ASP A 316 -9.53 -7.03 -57.50
CA ASP A 316 -9.98 -7.61 -56.21
C ASP A 316 -10.15 -9.15 -56.12
N ASN A 317 -9.25 -9.93 -56.74
CA ASN A 317 -9.20 -11.37 -56.51
C ASN A 317 -8.09 -11.68 -55.52
N LEU A 318 -8.47 -12.06 -54.29
CA LEU A 318 -7.54 -12.49 -53.25
C LEU A 318 -6.88 -13.80 -53.63
N ASN A 319 -5.58 -13.72 -53.87
CA ASN A 319 -4.75 -14.87 -54.11
C ASN A 319 -4.12 -15.32 -52.78
N VAL A 320 -4.37 -16.56 -52.38
CA VAL A 320 -3.87 -17.10 -51.12
C VAL A 320 -2.79 -18.10 -51.45
N ALA A 321 -1.60 -17.88 -50.91
CA ALA A 321 -0.50 -18.81 -51.05
C ALA A 321 0.07 -19.14 -49.67
N GLU A 322 0.51 -20.37 -49.51
CA GLU A 322 1.11 -20.83 -48.27
C GLU A 322 2.61 -21.05 -48.44
N PHE A 323 3.39 -20.57 -47.46
CA PHE A 323 4.84 -20.65 -47.46
C PHE A 323 5.37 -21.32 -46.20
N TRP A 324 6.36 -22.20 -46.34
CA TRP A 324 7.06 -22.81 -45.20
C TRP A 324 8.50 -23.13 -45.58
N PHE A 325 9.30 -23.47 -44.56
CA PHE A 325 10.73 -23.74 -44.71
C PHE A 325 11.13 -24.97 -43.92
N SER A 326 12.11 -25.73 -44.43
CA SER A 326 12.60 -26.95 -43.78
C SER A 326 14.11 -27.17 -43.97
N ASP A 327 14.64 -28.16 -43.25
CA ASP A 327 16.03 -28.65 -43.36
C ASP A 327 16.25 -29.72 -44.44
N GLY A 328 15.26 -29.95 -45.31
CA GLY A 328 15.23 -31.08 -46.22
C GLY A 328 16.09 -31.00 -47.47
N THR A 329 15.74 -31.87 -48.42
CA THR A 329 16.38 -31.94 -49.76
C THR A 329 15.48 -31.45 -50.89
N GLY A 330 14.25 -31.04 -50.59
CA GLY A 330 13.27 -30.57 -51.57
C GLY A 330 12.45 -31.67 -52.26
N ALA A 331 12.70 -32.95 -51.94
CA ALA A 331 12.11 -34.11 -52.64
C ALA A 331 10.92 -34.76 -51.92
N ALA A 332 10.79 -34.59 -50.60
CA ALA A 332 9.76 -35.24 -49.80
C ALA A 332 9.40 -34.36 -48.60
N PRO A 333 8.65 -33.27 -48.83
CA PRO A 333 8.47 -32.28 -47.78
C PRO A 333 7.84 -32.88 -46.51
N ALA A 334 7.06 -33.97 -46.60
CA ALA A 334 6.26 -34.56 -45.51
C ALA A 334 7.09 -35.14 -44.37
N VAL A 335 8.39 -35.32 -44.61
CA VAL A 335 9.35 -35.91 -43.66
C VAL A 335 10.46 -34.93 -43.28
N ASP A 336 10.43 -33.70 -43.79
CA ASP A 336 11.41 -32.67 -43.45
C ASP A 336 11.05 -32.01 -42.12
N ASN A 337 12.04 -31.54 -41.35
CA ASN A 337 11.77 -30.81 -40.11
C ASN A 337 11.50 -29.34 -40.42
N PRO A 338 10.36 -28.78 -40.01
CA PRO A 338 10.01 -27.42 -40.35
C PRO A 338 10.77 -26.39 -39.49
N PHE A 339 11.13 -25.26 -40.09
CA PHE A 339 11.76 -24.15 -39.37
C PHE A 339 10.70 -23.16 -38.85
N ARG A 340 11.01 -22.53 -37.70
CA ARG A 340 10.23 -21.40 -37.19
C ARG A 340 10.41 -20.21 -38.11
N VAL A 341 9.31 -19.59 -38.51
CA VAL A 341 9.32 -18.39 -39.35
C VAL A 341 8.73 -17.24 -38.53
N TYR A 342 9.59 -16.33 -38.10
CA TYR A 342 9.20 -15.17 -37.30
C TYR A 342 8.56 -14.09 -38.17
N ALA A 343 7.67 -13.31 -37.57
CA ALA A 343 7.10 -12.13 -38.21
C ALA A 343 8.13 -11.00 -38.39
N LYS A 344 9.20 -11.01 -37.61
CA LYS A 344 10.28 -10.00 -37.62
C LYS A 344 11.66 -10.66 -37.48
N GLU A 345 12.69 -9.95 -37.94
CA GLU A 345 14.08 -10.39 -37.87
C GLU A 345 14.51 -10.73 -36.43
N TYR A 346 15.20 -11.87 -36.26
CA TYR A 346 15.73 -12.33 -34.97
C TYR A 346 17.26 -12.40 -35.04
N ASN A 347 17.90 -11.31 -34.61
CA ASN A 347 19.32 -11.06 -34.81
C ASN A 347 20.24 -11.56 -33.67
N ASP A 348 19.69 -11.80 -32.48
CA ASP A 348 20.44 -12.12 -31.26
C ASP A 348 20.09 -13.53 -30.76
N ALA A 349 20.25 -14.55 -31.62
CA ALA A 349 19.96 -15.92 -31.23
C ALA A 349 20.96 -16.40 -30.17
N PRO A 350 20.49 -16.88 -29.02
CA PRO A 350 21.38 -17.26 -27.94
C PRO A 350 21.99 -18.64 -28.21
N LEU A 351 23.26 -18.83 -27.82
CA LEU A 351 24.00 -20.08 -28.01
C LEU A 351 23.47 -21.18 -27.10
N ALA A 352 23.47 -22.43 -27.58
CA ALA A 352 23.13 -23.59 -26.76
C ALA A 352 24.11 -23.76 -25.60
N ASP A 353 23.57 -24.13 -24.44
CA ASP A 353 24.34 -24.24 -23.19
C ASP A 353 23.94 -25.49 -22.41
N HIS A 354 22.65 -25.71 -22.13
CA HIS A 354 22.17 -26.83 -21.31
C HIS A 354 20.78 -27.28 -21.74
N ILE A 355 20.30 -28.41 -21.21
CA ILE A 355 18.96 -28.94 -21.49
C ILE A 355 17.99 -28.57 -20.36
N GLY A 356 16.88 -27.93 -20.69
CA GLY A 356 15.73 -27.78 -19.81
C GLY A 356 14.79 -28.99 -19.87
N ILE A 357 14.08 -29.25 -18.77
CA ILE A 357 13.02 -30.27 -18.68
C ILE A 357 11.78 -29.69 -18.02
N SER A 358 10.61 -29.92 -18.62
CA SER A 358 9.33 -29.37 -18.19
C SER A 358 8.17 -30.30 -18.59
N PRO A 359 7.06 -30.36 -17.84
CA PRO A 359 6.87 -29.81 -16.50
C PRO A 359 7.60 -30.67 -15.45
N THR A 360 8.06 -30.04 -14.37
CA THR A 360 8.64 -30.75 -13.21
C THR A 360 8.30 -29.99 -11.92
N PRO A 361 7.89 -30.66 -10.82
CA PRO A 361 7.61 -32.10 -10.72
C PRO A 361 6.29 -32.47 -11.41
N GLN A 362 6.14 -33.75 -11.78
CA GLN A 362 4.86 -34.34 -12.19
C GLN A 362 4.39 -35.35 -11.14
N THR A 363 3.07 -35.48 -11.02
CA THR A 363 2.43 -36.48 -10.15
C THR A 363 1.39 -37.26 -10.93
N VAL A 364 1.49 -38.60 -10.96
CA VAL A 364 0.56 -39.46 -11.70
C VAL A 364 0.15 -40.69 -10.88
N PRO A 365 -1.01 -41.31 -11.14
CA PRO A 365 -1.33 -42.62 -10.61
C PRO A 365 -0.41 -43.72 -11.16
N PRO A 366 -0.32 -44.89 -10.50
CA PRO A 366 0.38 -46.05 -11.02
C PRO A 366 -0.09 -46.44 -12.43
N SER A 367 0.86 -46.82 -13.28
CA SER A 367 0.69 -47.22 -14.69
C SER A 367 0.22 -46.11 -15.63
N THR A 368 0.14 -44.86 -15.17
CA THR A 368 -0.15 -43.70 -16.00
C THR A 368 1.14 -43.09 -16.55
N GLY A 369 1.12 -42.67 -17.82
CA GLY A 369 2.26 -42.00 -18.44
C GLY A 369 2.38 -40.54 -18.05
N ALA A 370 3.58 -40.12 -17.65
CA ALA A 370 3.95 -38.73 -17.46
C ALA A 370 4.83 -38.26 -18.62
N PHE A 371 4.40 -37.20 -19.30
CA PHE A 371 5.11 -36.65 -20.45
C PHE A 371 6.00 -35.49 -20.02
N TYR A 372 7.26 -35.51 -20.46
CA TYR A 372 8.23 -34.45 -20.24
C TYR A 372 8.73 -33.94 -21.59
N ALA A 373 8.67 -32.62 -21.77
CA ALA A 373 9.37 -31.91 -22.82
C ALA A 373 10.82 -31.66 -22.38
N LEU A 374 11.75 -31.95 -23.28
CA LEU A 374 13.16 -31.58 -23.20
C LEU A 374 13.39 -30.44 -24.18
N GLN A 375 14.10 -29.39 -23.77
CA GLN A 375 14.42 -28.27 -24.65
C GLN A 375 15.89 -27.89 -24.51
N VAL A 376 16.59 -27.67 -25.63
CA VAL A 376 17.92 -27.04 -25.62
C VAL A 376 17.76 -25.57 -25.23
N LEU A 377 18.49 -25.14 -24.20
CA LEU A 377 18.46 -23.79 -23.66
C LEU A 377 19.84 -23.14 -23.76
N SER A 378 19.84 -21.81 -23.76
CA SER A 378 21.05 -21.02 -23.61
C SER A 378 21.43 -20.80 -22.15
N ALA A 379 22.60 -20.22 -21.90
CA ALA A 379 23.03 -19.86 -20.54
C ALA A 379 22.05 -18.89 -19.85
N GLY A 380 21.29 -18.11 -20.61
CA GLY A 380 20.22 -17.23 -20.11
C GLY A 380 18.87 -17.93 -19.88
N GLY A 381 18.75 -19.21 -20.25
CA GLY A 381 17.53 -19.99 -20.16
C GLY A 381 16.60 -19.89 -21.38
N ASP A 382 16.99 -19.16 -22.42
CA ASP A 382 16.21 -19.03 -23.66
C ASP A 382 16.22 -20.34 -24.47
N PRO A 383 15.07 -20.79 -25.00
CA PRO A 383 15.03 -21.90 -25.95
C PRO A 383 15.89 -21.64 -27.19
N VAL A 384 16.76 -22.60 -27.49
CA VAL A 384 17.67 -22.60 -28.63
C VAL A 384 17.19 -23.66 -29.62
N ASN A 385 17.03 -23.24 -30.88
CA ASN A 385 16.75 -24.20 -31.94
C ASN A 385 18.06 -24.86 -32.34
N GLN A 386 18.25 -26.13 -31.95
CA GLN A 386 19.41 -26.94 -32.29
C GLN A 386 19.11 -28.44 -32.08
N THR A 387 19.55 -29.29 -33.01
CA THR A 387 19.50 -30.75 -32.84
C THR A 387 20.62 -31.23 -31.90
N VAL A 388 20.26 -31.82 -30.77
CA VAL A 388 21.17 -32.28 -29.71
C VAL A 388 20.78 -33.69 -29.29
N ALA A 389 21.77 -34.57 -29.17
CA ALA A 389 21.58 -35.91 -28.59
C ALA A 389 21.79 -35.85 -27.07
N ILE A 390 20.79 -36.25 -26.30
CA ILE A 390 20.71 -36.13 -24.84
C ILE A 390 20.67 -37.53 -24.24
N GLN A 391 21.55 -37.83 -23.28
CA GLN A 391 21.44 -39.07 -22.53
C GLN A 391 20.48 -38.88 -21.34
N VAL A 392 19.39 -39.64 -21.34
CA VAL A 392 18.34 -39.60 -20.32
C VAL A 392 18.48 -40.82 -19.40
N GLY A 393 18.57 -40.58 -18.10
CA GLY A 393 18.66 -41.61 -17.08
C GLY A 393 17.57 -41.48 -16.01
N LEU A 394 17.10 -42.62 -15.50
CA LEU A 394 16.19 -42.70 -14.35
C LEU A 394 16.90 -43.32 -13.14
N SER A 395 16.62 -42.79 -11.95
CA SER A 395 17.10 -43.32 -10.66
C SER A 395 16.02 -43.23 -9.57
N GLY A 396 16.07 -44.11 -8.55
CA GLY A 396 15.08 -44.17 -7.47
C GLY A 396 14.84 -45.58 -6.94
N THR A 397 13.87 -45.74 -6.01
CA THR A 397 13.50 -47.04 -5.39
C THR A 397 12.65 -47.95 -6.30
N GLY A 398 12.41 -47.53 -7.54
CA GLY A 398 11.87 -48.33 -8.65
C GLY A 398 12.44 -47.81 -9.97
N THR A 399 12.58 -48.69 -10.96
CA THR A 399 13.05 -48.30 -12.31
C THR A 399 11.85 -48.21 -13.22
N GLY A 400 11.24 -47.02 -13.30
CA GLY A 400 10.25 -46.70 -14.34
C GLY A 400 10.81 -46.96 -15.75
N VAL A 401 9.94 -46.95 -16.74
CA VAL A 401 10.31 -47.18 -18.14
C VAL A 401 10.23 -45.87 -18.92
N ILE A 402 11.29 -45.52 -19.63
CA ILE A 402 11.31 -44.39 -20.57
C ILE A 402 10.70 -44.85 -21.90
N TYR A 403 9.79 -44.07 -22.45
CA TYR A 403 9.22 -44.24 -23.78
C TYR A 403 9.61 -43.05 -24.65
N VAL A 404 10.07 -43.34 -25.86
CA VAL A 404 10.41 -42.33 -26.88
C VAL A 404 9.61 -42.69 -28.13
N ALA A 405 8.83 -41.74 -28.65
CA ALA A 405 7.89 -41.97 -29.74
C ALA A 405 6.98 -43.21 -29.52
N GLY A 406 6.50 -43.40 -28.28
CA GLY A 406 5.62 -44.51 -27.90
C GLY A 406 6.30 -45.87 -27.74
N ALA A 407 7.62 -45.98 -27.96
CA ALA A 407 8.36 -47.23 -27.82
C ALA A 407 9.21 -47.24 -26.53
N PRO A 408 9.19 -48.33 -25.73
CA PRO A 408 9.98 -48.43 -24.51
C PRO A 408 11.48 -48.51 -24.81
N GLN A 409 12.28 -47.82 -23.99
CA GLN A 409 13.73 -47.72 -24.12
C GLN A 409 14.44 -48.34 -22.90
N ALA A 410 15.69 -48.77 -23.11
CA ALA A 410 16.55 -49.19 -22.00
C ALA A 410 17.03 -47.97 -21.19
N ASN A 411 17.18 -48.11 -19.87
CA ASN A 411 17.68 -47.03 -19.02
C ASN A 411 19.20 -47.19 -18.76
N PRO A 412 20.06 -46.18 -19.01
CA PRO A 412 19.75 -44.91 -19.69
C PRO A 412 19.61 -45.06 -21.21
N CYS A 413 18.87 -44.15 -21.87
CA CYS A 413 18.71 -44.10 -23.32
C CYS A 413 19.18 -42.77 -23.92
N LEU A 414 19.39 -42.75 -25.24
CA LEU A 414 19.67 -41.53 -25.99
C LEU A 414 18.37 -40.99 -26.62
N VAL A 415 18.12 -39.69 -26.44
CA VAL A 415 16.98 -38.95 -27.02
C VAL A 415 17.54 -37.81 -27.85
N THR A 416 17.10 -37.66 -29.09
CA THR A 416 17.57 -36.58 -29.98
C THR A 416 16.47 -35.53 -30.12
N THR A 417 16.80 -34.25 -29.94
CA THR A 417 15.87 -33.15 -30.21
C THR A 417 15.66 -32.97 -31.71
N ASP A 418 14.52 -32.40 -32.08
CA ASP A 418 14.29 -31.93 -33.44
C ASP A 418 15.05 -30.62 -33.72
N SER A 419 14.92 -30.09 -34.93
CA SER A 419 15.57 -28.84 -35.35
C SER A 419 15.14 -27.61 -34.53
N SER A 420 14.03 -27.70 -33.78
CA SER A 420 13.58 -26.65 -32.85
C SER A 420 14.18 -26.79 -31.45
N GLY A 421 15.08 -27.76 -31.25
CA GLY A 421 15.70 -28.06 -29.97
C GLY A 421 14.77 -28.74 -28.97
N ALA A 422 13.62 -29.24 -29.41
CA ALA A 422 12.64 -29.90 -28.57
C ALA A 422 12.68 -31.43 -28.73
N ALA A 423 12.45 -32.16 -27.64
CA ALA A 423 12.11 -33.59 -27.66
C ALA A 423 11.04 -33.88 -26.61
N GLN A 424 10.33 -34.99 -26.76
CA GLN A 424 9.39 -35.46 -25.74
C GLN A 424 9.75 -36.88 -25.30
N ILE A 425 9.67 -37.13 -24.00
CA ILE A 425 9.76 -38.46 -23.41
C ILE A 425 8.51 -38.72 -22.58
N GLU A 426 8.10 -39.98 -22.49
CA GLU A 426 7.06 -40.44 -21.57
C GLU A 426 7.68 -41.40 -20.56
N ILE A 427 7.33 -41.25 -19.28
CA ILE A 427 7.78 -42.14 -18.21
C ILE A 427 6.58 -42.81 -17.57
N ARG A 428 6.63 -44.13 -17.42
CA ARG A 428 5.59 -44.94 -16.76
C ARG A 428 6.21 -45.76 -15.63
N ASP A 429 5.51 -45.86 -14.49
CA ASP A 429 5.80 -46.85 -13.45
C ASP A 429 4.50 -47.37 -12.85
N ALA A 430 4.45 -48.68 -12.60
CA ALA A 430 3.29 -49.37 -12.04
C ALA A 430 3.23 -49.33 -10.49
N ASN A 431 4.26 -48.79 -9.83
CA ASN A 431 4.35 -48.79 -8.36
C ASN A 431 4.42 -47.37 -7.80
N PRO A 432 3.76 -47.08 -6.67
CA PRO A 432 3.93 -45.82 -5.98
C PRO A 432 5.38 -45.62 -5.52
N ASN A 433 6.05 -44.60 -6.07
CA ASN A 433 7.43 -44.25 -5.78
C ASN A 433 7.74 -42.84 -6.30
N THR A 434 8.97 -42.37 -6.07
CA THR A 434 9.50 -41.16 -6.69
C THR A 434 10.68 -41.54 -7.59
N ILE A 435 10.64 -41.10 -8.85
CA ILE A 435 11.67 -41.32 -9.86
C ILE A 435 12.34 -39.99 -10.17
N SER A 436 13.67 -39.97 -10.11
CA SER A 436 14.49 -38.83 -10.52
C SER A 436 15.01 -39.01 -11.94
N ILE A 437 14.93 -37.95 -12.74
CA ILE A 437 15.32 -37.92 -14.16
C ILE A 437 16.58 -37.07 -14.29
N THR A 438 17.62 -37.64 -14.90
CA THR A 438 18.91 -37.00 -15.14
C THR A 438 19.18 -36.85 -16.63
N LEU A 439 19.73 -35.72 -17.05
CA LEU A 439 20.04 -35.40 -18.44
C LEU A 439 21.54 -35.07 -18.60
N LEU A 440 22.21 -35.68 -19.57
CA LEU A 440 23.65 -35.47 -19.84
C LEU A 440 23.90 -35.09 -21.31
N THR A 441 24.85 -34.16 -21.50
CA THR A 441 25.33 -33.60 -22.79
C THR A 441 26.84 -33.38 -22.75
N ASP A 442 27.58 -34.38 -22.24
CA ASP A 442 29.01 -34.27 -21.93
C ASP A 442 29.86 -35.34 -22.65
N THR A 443 29.38 -35.84 -23.80
CA THR A 443 29.89 -37.00 -24.56
C THR A 443 29.62 -38.38 -23.95
N THR A 444 29.15 -38.45 -22.70
CA THR A 444 28.80 -39.74 -22.08
C THR A 444 27.67 -40.41 -22.86
N GLY A 445 27.80 -41.72 -23.10
CA GLY A 445 26.78 -42.54 -23.76
C GLY A 445 26.40 -42.13 -25.18
N GLY A 446 27.23 -41.33 -25.86
CA GLY A 446 26.95 -40.84 -27.22
C GLY A 446 26.12 -39.55 -27.26
N SER A 447 25.95 -38.87 -26.13
CA SER A 447 25.36 -37.52 -26.09
C SER A 447 26.25 -36.48 -26.80
N THR A 448 25.62 -35.41 -27.29
CA THR A 448 26.33 -34.24 -27.84
C THR A 448 27.01 -33.48 -26.71
N ASP A 449 28.23 -32.98 -26.94
CA ASP A 449 28.94 -32.08 -26.01
C ASP A 449 28.47 -30.63 -26.22
N LEU A 450 27.80 -30.06 -25.21
CA LEU A 450 27.42 -28.64 -25.25
C LEU A 450 28.41 -27.73 -24.49
N LEU A 451 29.46 -28.26 -23.86
CA LEU A 451 30.42 -27.49 -23.05
C LEU A 451 29.74 -26.51 -22.09
N ASN A 452 28.71 -27.01 -21.40
CA ASN A 452 27.72 -26.23 -20.67
C ASN A 452 28.34 -25.30 -19.62
N ALA A 453 27.96 -24.02 -19.59
CA ALA A 453 28.21 -23.13 -18.46
C ALA A 453 27.29 -23.44 -17.27
N LEU A 454 26.08 -23.96 -17.52
CA LEU A 454 25.13 -24.39 -16.50
C LEU A 454 24.88 -25.91 -16.52
N ALA A 455 24.40 -26.45 -15.39
CA ALA A 455 24.01 -27.86 -15.35
C ALA A 455 22.72 -28.10 -16.13
N ASN A 456 22.62 -29.25 -16.79
CA ASN A 456 21.35 -29.70 -17.37
C ASN A 456 20.28 -29.80 -16.28
N GLY A 457 19.04 -29.52 -16.68
CA GLY A 457 17.87 -29.69 -15.85
C GLY A 457 17.68 -31.13 -15.39
N SER A 458 16.99 -31.28 -14.26
CA SER A 458 16.58 -32.56 -13.72
C SER A 458 15.07 -32.57 -13.49
N GLY A 459 14.47 -33.74 -13.66
CA GLY A 459 13.03 -33.93 -13.52
C GLY A 459 12.69 -34.85 -12.35
N VAL A 460 11.47 -34.71 -11.83
CA VAL A 460 10.93 -35.61 -10.80
C VAL A 460 9.54 -36.09 -11.21
N LEU A 461 9.33 -37.41 -11.14
CA LEU A 461 8.03 -38.06 -11.27
C LEU A 461 7.63 -38.66 -9.91
N ASN A 462 6.50 -38.21 -9.37
CA ASN A 462 5.87 -38.80 -8.20
C ASN A 462 4.73 -39.73 -8.66
N VAL A 463 4.90 -41.03 -8.46
CA VAL A 463 3.81 -41.99 -8.66
C VAL A 463 3.12 -42.17 -7.32
N LEU A 464 1.90 -41.65 -7.18
CA LEU A 464 1.14 -41.69 -5.92
C LEU A 464 -0.06 -42.62 -6.05
N ALA A 465 -0.32 -43.41 -5.02
CA ALA A 465 -1.48 -44.30 -4.98
C ALA A 465 -2.82 -43.55 -5.08
N ASN A 466 -2.91 -42.34 -4.51
CA ASN A 466 -4.03 -41.41 -4.73
C ASN A 466 -3.47 -39.99 -4.94
N PRO A 467 -3.45 -39.47 -6.18
CA PRO A 467 -3.16 -38.06 -6.43
C PRO A 467 -4.25 -37.16 -5.86
N LEU A 468 -3.88 -35.95 -5.44
CA LEU A 468 -4.83 -34.97 -4.90
C LEU A 468 -5.80 -34.45 -6.00
N PRO A 469 -7.04 -34.11 -5.66
CA PRO A 469 -8.00 -33.51 -6.59
C PRO A 469 -7.48 -32.21 -7.23
N THR A 470 -7.88 -31.96 -8.48
CA THR A 470 -7.55 -30.74 -9.22
C THR A 470 -8.79 -29.92 -9.57
N LEU A 471 -8.57 -28.63 -9.83
CA LEU A 471 -9.57 -27.63 -10.19
C LEU A 471 -9.14 -26.94 -11.49
N SER A 472 -10.06 -26.77 -12.44
CA SER A 472 -9.86 -25.98 -13.64
C SER A 472 -11.20 -25.45 -14.14
N SER A 473 -11.39 -24.13 -14.17
CA SER A 473 -12.56 -23.54 -14.82
C SER A 473 -12.45 -23.66 -16.35
N LEU A 474 -13.59 -23.69 -17.05
CA LEU A 474 -13.60 -23.81 -18.51
C LEU A 474 -13.00 -22.59 -19.24
N ALA A 475 -13.09 -21.41 -18.63
CA ALA A 475 -12.52 -20.17 -19.16
C ALA A 475 -12.28 -19.14 -18.05
N ASN A 476 -11.38 -18.18 -18.29
CA ASN A 476 -11.24 -16.99 -17.45
C ASN A 476 -12.58 -16.22 -17.39
N THR A 477 -12.90 -15.62 -16.24
CA THR A 477 -14.07 -14.75 -16.06
C THR A 477 -13.58 -13.30 -15.98
N SER A 478 -14.13 -12.38 -16.77
CA SER A 478 -13.71 -10.97 -16.75
C SER A 478 -14.89 -9.99 -16.84
N PHE A 479 -14.89 -8.98 -15.98
CA PHE A 479 -15.84 -7.87 -16.00
C PHE A 479 -15.19 -6.60 -15.43
N VAL A 480 -15.91 -5.47 -15.40
CA VAL A 480 -15.38 -4.17 -14.96
C VAL A 480 -15.75 -3.84 -13.52
N GLU A 481 -14.97 -3.00 -12.86
CA GLU A 481 -15.31 -2.42 -11.56
C GLU A 481 -16.69 -1.73 -11.62
N ASN A 482 -17.47 -1.82 -10.53
CA ASN A 482 -18.86 -1.34 -10.47
C ASN A 482 -19.83 -1.91 -11.52
N ALA A 483 -19.49 -3.04 -12.18
CA ALA A 483 -20.47 -3.78 -12.98
C ALA A 483 -21.74 -4.08 -12.16
N VAL A 484 -22.90 -4.13 -12.82
CA VAL A 484 -24.16 -4.43 -12.15
C VAL A 484 -24.13 -5.88 -11.65
N PRO A 485 -24.24 -6.14 -10.33
CA PRO A 485 -24.28 -7.51 -9.83
C PRO A 485 -25.60 -8.22 -10.16
N PRO A 486 -25.63 -9.57 -10.24
CA PRO A 486 -24.50 -10.48 -10.10
C PRO A 486 -23.78 -10.79 -11.44
N GLN A 487 -22.54 -11.28 -11.36
CA GLN A 487 -21.74 -11.71 -12.51
C GLN A 487 -21.61 -13.24 -12.54
N ASN A 488 -21.78 -13.86 -13.72
CA ASN A 488 -21.71 -15.32 -13.85
C ASN A 488 -20.24 -15.80 -13.82
N LEU A 489 -19.99 -16.92 -13.13
CA LEU A 489 -18.72 -17.64 -13.24
C LEU A 489 -18.76 -18.61 -14.43
N SER A 490 -17.62 -18.82 -15.07
CA SER A 490 -17.41 -19.97 -15.96
C SER A 490 -17.71 -21.27 -15.22
N ASN A 491 -18.16 -22.29 -15.94
CA ASN A 491 -18.32 -23.62 -15.37
C ASN A 491 -16.97 -24.13 -14.85
N ILE A 492 -17.01 -24.83 -13.73
CA ILE A 492 -15.83 -25.23 -12.96
C ILE A 492 -15.66 -26.73 -13.09
N VAL A 493 -14.50 -27.21 -13.50
CA VAL A 493 -14.20 -28.64 -13.65
C VAL A 493 -13.31 -29.08 -12.51
N ILE A 494 -13.74 -30.11 -11.78
CA ILE A 494 -12.92 -30.80 -10.79
C ILE A 494 -12.56 -32.19 -11.31
N THR A 495 -11.36 -32.67 -11.00
CA THR A 495 -10.96 -34.04 -11.33
C THR A 495 -10.41 -34.74 -10.10
N ASP A 496 -10.98 -35.90 -9.80
CA ASP A 496 -10.52 -36.87 -8.80
C ASP A 496 -10.24 -38.19 -9.52
N LEU A 497 -9.12 -38.86 -9.25
CA LEU A 497 -8.59 -39.90 -10.14
C LEU A 497 -8.66 -41.33 -9.60
N VAL A 498 -8.44 -41.56 -8.30
CA VAL A 498 -8.21 -42.94 -7.81
C VAL A 498 -9.14 -43.34 -6.67
N SER A 499 -9.29 -42.50 -5.65
CA SER A 499 -10.26 -42.73 -4.56
C SER A 499 -11.00 -41.46 -4.23
N ALA A 500 -12.30 -41.60 -3.97
CA ALA A 500 -13.17 -40.48 -3.64
C ALA A 500 -12.62 -39.64 -2.48
N ASP A 501 -12.16 -38.43 -2.79
CA ASP A 501 -11.66 -37.46 -1.81
C ASP A 501 -12.79 -36.54 -1.30
N PHE A 502 -13.88 -36.44 -2.04
CA PHE A 502 -15.06 -35.67 -1.67
C PHE A 502 -16.14 -36.56 -1.05
N ASP A 503 -16.46 -36.30 0.21
CA ASP A 503 -17.43 -37.07 0.98
C ASP A 503 -18.34 -36.18 1.86
N SER A 504 -19.27 -36.83 2.55
CA SER A 504 -20.25 -36.14 3.41
C SER A 504 -19.70 -35.58 4.72
N THR A 505 -18.40 -35.74 4.98
CA THR A 505 -17.75 -35.16 6.15
C THR A 505 -17.10 -33.83 5.79
N ASN A 506 -16.47 -33.77 4.61
CA ASN A 506 -15.59 -32.67 4.24
C ASN A 506 -16.21 -31.73 3.19
N ASP A 507 -17.25 -32.19 2.49
CA ASP A 507 -17.89 -31.49 1.36
C ASP A 507 -16.89 -31.09 0.26
N LEU A 508 -17.40 -30.45 -0.80
CA LEU A 508 -16.56 -29.76 -1.77
C LEU A 508 -16.63 -28.26 -1.52
N ARG A 509 -15.47 -27.62 -1.37
CA ARG A 509 -15.38 -26.17 -1.12
C ARG A 509 -14.66 -25.44 -2.23
N LEU A 510 -15.32 -24.40 -2.76
CA LEU A 510 -14.73 -23.43 -3.66
C LEU A 510 -14.50 -22.12 -2.90
N ILE A 511 -13.31 -21.54 -3.06
CA ILE A 511 -12.83 -20.44 -2.20
C ILE A 511 -12.38 -19.27 -3.07
N LEU A 512 -12.91 -18.07 -2.79
CA LEU A 512 -12.42 -16.84 -3.40
C LEU A 512 -11.16 -16.35 -2.66
N PRO A 513 -10.05 -16.06 -3.37
CA PRO A 513 -8.79 -15.66 -2.76
C PRO A 513 -8.92 -14.27 -2.14
N ALA A 514 -8.24 -13.99 -1.02
CA ALA A 514 -8.42 -12.74 -0.27
C ALA A 514 -8.16 -11.46 -1.08
N GLY A 515 -7.34 -11.51 -2.12
CA GLY A 515 -7.04 -10.36 -3.00
C GLY A 515 -8.07 -10.09 -4.10
N LEU A 516 -9.13 -10.89 -4.20
CA LEU A 516 -10.23 -10.66 -5.15
C LEU A 516 -11.38 -9.93 -4.46
N GLU A 517 -11.70 -8.73 -4.93
CA GLU A 517 -12.76 -7.86 -4.39
C GLU A 517 -14.11 -8.25 -5.01
N ALA A 518 -14.58 -9.45 -4.63
CA ALA A 518 -15.89 -10.00 -4.90
C ALA A 518 -16.25 -11.05 -3.83
N VAL A 519 -17.53 -11.38 -3.73
CA VAL A 519 -18.05 -12.50 -2.93
C VAL A 519 -18.92 -13.40 -3.81
N PHE A 520 -19.23 -14.62 -3.38
CA PHE A 520 -20.23 -15.43 -4.06
C PHE A 520 -21.63 -14.83 -3.86
N ASP A 521 -22.47 -14.89 -4.90
CA ASP A 521 -23.88 -14.53 -4.84
C ASP A 521 -24.63 -15.53 -3.96
N ASN A 522 -24.88 -15.14 -2.71
CA ASN A 522 -25.52 -16.00 -1.72
C ASN A 522 -27.00 -16.30 -2.01
N THR A 523 -27.58 -15.72 -3.07
CA THR A 523 -28.92 -16.07 -3.56
C THR A 523 -28.94 -17.35 -4.39
N VAL A 524 -27.79 -17.85 -4.82
CA VAL A 524 -27.65 -19.17 -5.47
C VAL A 524 -27.70 -20.25 -4.39
N LEU A 525 -28.81 -20.97 -4.24
CA LEU A 525 -28.93 -22.02 -3.22
C LEU A 525 -28.61 -23.43 -3.73
N THR A 526 -28.51 -23.60 -5.05
CA THR A 526 -28.24 -24.89 -5.70
C THR A 526 -27.31 -24.72 -6.90
N VAL A 527 -26.44 -25.70 -7.11
CA VAL A 527 -25.60 -25.83 -8.31
C VAL A 527 -25.92 -27.12 -9.07
N THR A 528 -25.66 -27.13 -10.37
CA THR A 528 -25.83 -28.34 -11.20
C THR A 528 -24.48 -28.98 -11.49
N LEU A 529 -24.37 -30.27 -11.15
CA LEU A 529 -23.23 -31.12 -11.45
C LEU A 529 -23.49 -32.00 -12.68
N SER A 530 -22.46 -32.21 -13.48
CA SER A 530 -22.45 -33.15 -14.62
C SER A 530 -21.11 -33.88 -14.73
N GLY A 531 -21.04 -34.97 -15.51
CA GLY A 531 -19.84 -35.80 -15.64
C GLY A 531 -19.92 -37.05 -14.77
N ALA A 532 -18.87 -37.34 -13.99
CA ALA A 532 -18.81 -38.48 -13.08
C ALA A 532 -19.87 -38.40 -11.97
N ASN A 533 -20.22 -37.18 -11.55
CA ASN A 533 -21.28 -36.89 -10.59
C ASN A 533 -22.34 -36.01 -11.26
N VAL A 534 -23.62 -36.39 -11.12
CA VAL A 534 -24.74 -35.77 -11.84
C VAL A 534 -25.87 -35.45 -10.89
N GLY A 535 -26.39 -34.22 -10.93
CA GLY A 535 -27.56 -33.82 -10.16
C GLY A 535 -27.57 -32.35 -9.77
N SER A 536 -28.59 -31.98 -8.99
CA SER A 536 -28.67 -30.68 -8.32
C SER A 536 -28.19 -30.86 -6.88
N PHE A 537 -27.28 -30.01 -6.44
CA PHE A 537 -26.69 -30.06 -5.10
C PHE A 537 -26.89 -28.72 -4.41
N ASP A 538 -27.18 -28.76 -3.12
CA ASP A 538 -27.33 -27.56 -2.31
C ASP A 538 -25.95 -26.92 -2.10
N VAL A 539 -25.93 -25.59 -2.04
CA VAL A 539 -24.71 -24.83 -1.73
C VAL A 539 -24.95 -23.91 -0.54
N ALA A 540 -24.00 -23.90 0.38
CA ALA A 540 -23.96 -23.02 1.53
C ALA A 540 -22.75 -22.09 1.46
N TYR A 541 -22.90 -20.89 2.01
CA TYR A 541 -21.85 -19.88 1.98
C TYR A 541 -21.28 -19.62 3.37
N ALA A 542 -19.96 -19.46 3.45
CA ALA A 542 -19.24 -19.20 4.68
C ALA A 542 -18.16 -18.13 4.49
N ASN A 543 -17.59 -17.66 5.60
CA ASN A 543 -16.51 -16.67 5.63
C ASN A 543 -16.86 -15.35 4.89
N GLY A 544 -18.03 -14.79 5.19
CA GLY A 544 -18.53 -13.58 4.51
C GLY A 544 -18.76 -13.82 3.03
N ASP A 545 -19.38 -14.96 2.69
CA ASP A 545 -19.70 -15.40 1.33
C ASP A 545 -18.49 -15.61 0.40
N ARG A 546 -17.30 -15.83 0.97
CA ARG A 546 -16.06 -16.13 0.22
C ARG A 546 -15.82 -17.62 0.00
N VAL A 547 -16.59 -18.48 0.66
CA VAL A 547 -16.49 -19.94 0.51
C VAL A 547 -17.85 -20.46 0.09
N ALA A 548 -17.94 -21.14 -1.05
CA ALA A 548 -19.09 -21.90 -1.50
C ALA A 548 -18.87 -23.38 -1.18
N ALA A 549 -19.62 -23.92 -0.23
CA ALA A 549 -19.59 -25.33 0.16
C ALA A 549 -20.76 -26.07 -0.50
N ILE A 550 -20.45 -26.99 -1.42
CA ILE A 550 -21.44 -27.86 -2.07
C ILE A 550 -21.67 -29.05 -1.15
N ASP A 551 -22.90 -29.20 -0.66
CA ASP A 551 -23.28 -30.22 0.32
C ASP A 551 -23.30 -31.62 -0.31
N ILE A 552 -22.45 -32.51 0.20
CA ILE A 552 -22.29 -33.87 -0.33
C ILE A 552 -22.97 -34.86 0.62
N THR A 553 -24.03 -35.53 0.18
CA THR A 553 -24.73 -36.51 1.03
C THR A 553 -24.14 -37.93 0.97
N GLY A 554 -23.21 -38.18 0.04
CA GLY A 554 -22.46 -39.44 -0.10
C GLY A 554 -21.25 -39.25 -1.02
N ALA A 555 -20.22 -40.08 -0.84
CA ALA A 555 -18.94 -39.94 -1.54
C ALA A 555 -19.12 -39.81 -3.07
N PHE A 556 -18.46 -38.81 -3.66
CA PHE A 556 -18.47 -38.63 -5.10
C PHE A 556 -17.79 -39.80 -5.80
N ALA A 557 -18.26 -40.13 -7.00
CA ALA A 557 -17.56 -41.06 -7.87
C ALA A 557 -16.26 -40.41 -8.38
N VAL A 558 -15.19 -41.21 -8.46
CA VAL A 558 -13.93 -40.81 -9.09
C VAL A 558 -14.16 -40.48 -10.57
N GLY A 559 -13.49 -39.45 -11.05
CA GLY A 559 -13.57 -38.94 -12.40
C GLY A 559 -13.72 -37.42 -12.43
N THR A 560 -14.01 -36.89 -13.62
CA THR A 560 -14.19 -35.47 -13.85
C THR A 560 -15.64 -35.06 -13.60
N THR A 561 -15.85 -34.00 -12.83
CA THR A 561 -17.18 -33.41 -12.55
C THR A 561 -17.18 -31.93 -12.92
N THR A 562 -18.23 -31.46 -13.58
CA THR A 562 -18.41 -30.05 -13.93
C THR A 562 -19.51 -29.43 -13.09
N ILE A 563 -19.19 -28.34 -12.41
CA ILE A 563 -20.08 -27.51 -11.58
C ILE A 563 -20.53 -26.31 -12.41
N SER A 564 -21.82 -26.03 -12.41
CA SER A 564 -22.43 -24.91 -13.13
C SER A 564 -23.46 -24.17 -12.27
N GLY A 565 -23.61 -22.86 -12.51
CA GLY A 565 -24.63 -22.01 -11.87
C GLY A 565 -24.13 -21.08 -10.76
N LEU A 566 -22.85 -21.12 -10.40
CA LEU A 566 -22.27 -20.17 -9.44
C LEU A 566 -22.12 -18.77 -10.05
N ARG A 567 -22.31 -17.76 -9.21
CA ARG A 567 -22.27 -16.34 -9.56
C ARG A 567 -21.53 -15.55 -8.47
N LEU A 568 -21.05 -14.37 -8.80
CA LEU A 568 -20.39 -13.42 -7.91
C LEU A 568 -21.30 -12.22 -7.64
N ASP A 569 -21.19 -11.63 -6.46
CA ASP A 569 -21.81 -10.37 -6.05
C ASP A 569 -20.74 -9.35 -5.60
N GLY A 570 -21.12 -8.08 -5.57
CA GLY A 570 -20.25 -6.94 -5.26
C GLY A 570 -20.05 -6.68 -3.76
N PRO A 571 -19.29 -5.64 -3.40
CA PRO A 571 -18.74 -4.62 -4.28
C PRO A 571 -17.65 -5.17 -5.21
N TYR A 572 -17.61 -4.69 -6.46
CA TYR A 572 -16.59 -5.04 -7.44
C TYR A 572 -15.54 -3.92 -7.53
N ALA A 573 -14.34 -4.18 -7.04
CA ALA A 573 -13.19 -3.30 -7.20
C ALA A 573 -12.09 -3.98 -8.03
N VAL A 574 -11.22 -3.17 -8.64
CA VAL A 574 -10.15 -3.66 -9.52
C VAL A 574 -9.28 -4.67 -8.78
N SER A 575 -9.33 -5.91 -9.25
CA SER A 575 -8.70 -7.05 -8.57
C SER A 575 -8.68 -8.27 -9.49
N SER A 576 -7.86 -9.26 -9.15
CA SER A 576 -7.83 -10.53 -9.88
C SER A 576 -7.45 -11.69 -8.96
N GLY A 577 -8.00 -12.88 -9.21
CA GLY A 577 -7.64 -14.06 -8.45
C GLY A 577 -8.16 -15.36 -9.07
N ALA A 578 -7.50 -16.47 -8.74
CA ALA A 578 -7.92 -17.82 -9.13
C ALA A 578 -8.77 -18.45 -8.02
N LEU A 579 -9.77 -19.26 -8.38
CA LEU A 579 -10.56 -19.99 -7.41
C LEU A 579 -9.70 -21.03 -6.68
N GLY A 580 -9.98 -21.24 -5.41
CA GLY A 580 -9.39 -22.32 -4.62
C GLY A 580 -10.33 -23.51 -4.51
N LEU A 581 -9.78 -24.72 -4.44
CA LEU A 581 -10.49 -25.95 -4.14
C LEU A 581 -10.02 -26.52 -2.79
N SER A 582 -10.95 -26.97 -1.96
CA SER A 582 -10.70 -27.78 -0.76
C SER A 582 -11.65 -28.97 -0.73
N TRP A 583 -11.11 -30.11 -0.28
CA TRP A 583 -11.78 -31.40 -0.11
C TRP A 583 -11.59 -31.97 1.30
N ASP A 584 -10.95 -31.21 2.20
CA ASP A 584 -10.64 -31.58 3.59
C ASP A 584 -11.50 -30.83 4.62
N GLY A 585 -12.55 -30.14 4.16
CA GLY A 585 -13.43 -29.32 4.99
C GLY A 585 -12.84 -27.97 5.40
N SER A 586 -11.61 -27.65 4.97
CA SER A 586 -10.93 -26.40 5.30
C SER A 586 -11.52 -25.20 4.56
N ALA A 587 -11.35 -24.01 5.15
CA ALA A 587 -11.59 -22.73 4.47
C ALA A 587 -10.36 -22.22 3.69
N VAL A 588 -9.28 -23.02 3.66
CA VAL A 588 -8.04 -22.74 2.93
C VAL A 588 -7.96 -23.65 1.71
N ALA A 589 -7.66 -23.07 0.55
CA ALA A 589 -7.53 -23.82 -0.69
C ALA A 589 -6.31 -24.76 -0.65
N ALA A 590 -6.54 -26.04 -0.95
CA ALA A 590 -5.51 -27.06 -1.11
C ALA A 590 -5.04 -27.20 -2.57
N ALA A 591 -5.89 -26.80 -3.53
CA ALA A 591 -5.53 -26.61 -4.93
C ALA A 591 -6.03 -25.25 -5.44
N SER A 592 -5.40 -24.74 -6.50
CA SER A 592 -5.80 -23.50 -7.18
C SER A 592 -6.26 -23.82 -8.59
N ASP A 593 -7.24 -23.05 -9.05
CA ASP A 593 -7.69 -23.00 -10.43
C ASP A 593 -6.54 -22.50 -11.33
N ASP A 594 -6.51 -22.98 -12.57
CA ASP A 594 -5.63 -22.49 -13.63
C ASP A 594 -6.23 -21.30 -14.38
N LYS A 595 -7.51 -20.97 -14.14
CA LYS A 595 -8.19 -19.78 -14.67
C LYS A 595 -8.36 -18.68 -13.63
N PHE A 596 -8.46 -17.45 -14.11
CA PHE A 596 -8.61 -16.25 -13.30
C PHE A 596 -10.01 -15.63 -13.42
N ILE A 597 -10.43 -15.02 -12.31
CA ILE A 597 -11.49 -14.02 -12.26
C ILE A 597 -10.80 -12.65 -12.23
N THR A 598 -11.11 -11.78 -13.18
CA THR A 598 -10.51 -10.46 -13.31
C THR A 598 -11.57 -9.37 -13.31
N ILE A 599 -11.46 -8.44 -12.37
CA ILE A 599 -12.22 -7.20 -12.30
C ILE A 599 -11.31 -6.09 -12.82
N ALA A 600 -11.51 -5.66 -14.06
CA ALA A 600 -10.71 -4.63 -14.70
C ALA A 600 -11.19 -3.23 -14.32
N SER A 601 -10.31 -2.23 -14.36
CA SER A 601 -10.75 -0.84 -14.25
C SER A 601 -11.54 -0.44 -15.50
N GLN A 602 -12.57 0.39 -15.31
CA GLN A 602 -13.27 1.02 -16.44
C GLN A 602 -12.58 2.32 -16.92
N TYR A 603 -11.54 2.77 -16.22
CA TYR A 603 -10.86 4.03 -16.45
C TYR A 603 -9.46 3.80 -17.05
N ALA A 604 -8.99 4.75 -17.85
CA ALA A 604 -7.66 4.68 -18.44
C ALA A 604 -6.59 5.06 -17.41
N THR A 605 -5.54 4.24 -17.31
CA THR A 605 -4.35 4.54 -16.49
C THR A 605 -3.21 5.01 -17.37
N TYR A 606 -2.67 6.18 -17.06
CA TYR A 606 -1.48 6.74 -17.69
C TYR A 606 -0.29 6.61 -16.75
N VAL A 607 0.73 5.88 -17.23
CA VAL A 607 1.99 5.69 -16.52
C VAL A 607 3.04 6.60 -17.13
N TRP A 608 3.68 7.44 -16.31
CA TRP A 608 4.77 8.28 -16.74
C TRP A 608 5.99 7.42 -17.10
N ASN A 609 6.49 7.57 -18.32
CA ASN A 609 7.69 6.89 -18.81
C ASN A 609 8.86 7.86 -19.04
N GLY A 610 8.60 9.17 -19.12
CA GLY A 610 9.61 10.23 -19.24
C GLY A 610 10.52 10.11 -20.47
N THR A 611 10.12 9.36 -21.50
CA THR A 611 10.98 9.02 -22.65
C THR A 611 11.26 10.20 -23.59
N ALA A 612 10.43 11.24 -23.57
CA ALA A 612 10.51 12.44 -24.40
C ALA A 612 10.81 13.73 -23.60
N GLY A 613 11.20 13.60 -22.32
CA GLY A 613 11.57 14.71 -21.42
C GLY A 613 10.57 14.92 -20.29
N THR A 614 10.51 16.14 -19.73
CA THR A 614 9.74 16.43 -18.50
C THR A 614 8.32 16.95 -18.72
N GLY A 615 7.93 17.37 -19.92
CA GLY A 615 6.63 18.03 -20.12
C GLY A 615 5.41 17.12 -19.91
N TRP A 616 4.53 17.44 -18.96
CA TRP A 616 3.27 16.69 -18.70
C TRP A 616 2.41 16.56 -19.96
N ALA A 617 2.30 17.64 -20.74
CA ALA A 617 1.47 17.69 -21.95
C ALA A 617 2.09 16.96 -23.16
N THR A 618 3.26 16.37 -23.03
CA THR A 618 3.89 15.59 -24.10
C THR A 618 3.37 14.16 -24.06
N ALA A 619 2.45 13.81 -24.96
CA ALA A 619 1.80 12.50 -25.00
C ALA A 619 2.79 11.31 -25.02
N ALA A 620 3.95 11.47 -25.65
CA ALA A 620 5.01 10.45 -25.70
C ALA A 620 5.63 10.12 -24.33
N ASN A 621 5.49 11.01 -23.32
CA ASN A 621 5.96 10.76 -21.95
C ASN A 621 5.04 9.83 -21.15
N TRP A 622 3.92 9.40 -21.73
CA TRP A 622 2.93 8.55 -21.06
C TRP A 622 2.74 7.23 -21.79
N THR A 623 2.41 6.19 -21.02
CA THR A 623 1.97 4.88 -21.50
C THR A 623 0.57 4.60 -20.94
N PRO A 624 -0.47 4.41 -21.78
CA PRO A 624 -0.46 4.53 -23.24
C PRO A 624 -0.20 5.97 -23.70
N ASN A 625 0.22 6.13 -24.97
CA ASN A 625 0.56 7.44 -25.53
C ASN A 625 -0.68 8.35 -25.55
N GLY A 626 -0.65 9.41 -24.75
CA GLY A 626 -1.75 10.36 -24.57
C GLY A 626 -1.49 11.22 -23.33
N VAL A 627 -2.19 12.36 -23.21
CA VAL A 627 -2.01 13.26 -22.07
C VAL A 627 -3.11 12.97 -21.03
N PRO A 628 -2.76 12.69 -19.77
CA PRO A 628 -3.74 12.57 -18.70
C PRO A 628 -4.17 13.96 -18.23
N ASP A 629 -5.29 14.48 -18.75
CA ASP A 629 -5.84 15.80 -18.40
C ASP A 629 -7.34 15.79 -18.05
N ALA A 630 -7.91 14.61 -17.81
CA ALA A 630 -9.31 14.44 -17.44
C ALA A 630 -9.48 13.84 -16.03
N ALA A 631 -10.48 14.31 -15.28
CA ALA A 631 -10.85 13.79 -13.96
C ALA A 631 -11.34 12.32 -13.95
N THR A 632 -11.24 11.62 -15.08
CA THR A 632 -11.63 10.22 -15.28
C THR A 632 -10.44 9.32 -15.58
N VAL A 633 -9.20 9.80 -15.44
CA VAL A 633 -7.99 9.01 -15.69
C VAL A 633 -7.15 8.85 -14.43
N ASP A 634 -6.49 7.72 -14.32
CA ASP A 634 -5.52 7.45 -13.27
C ASP A 634 -4.13 7.78 -13.74
N VAL A 635 -3.33 8.39 -12.87
CA VAL A 635 -1.96 8.73 -13.15
C VAL A 635 -1.03 8.01 -12.19
N VAL A 636 -0.02 7.34 -12.75
CA VAL A 636 1.08 6.75 -11.99
C VAL A 636 2.38 7.36 -12.46
N VAL A 637 3.16 7.91 -11.53
CA VAL A 637 4.51 8.41 -11.76
C VAL A 637 5.49 7.44 -11.08
N PRO A 638 6.00 6.43 -11.81
CA PRO A 638 6.99 5.51 -11.29
C PRO A 638 8.39 6.13 -11.31
N VAL A 639 9.35 5.43 -10.70
CA VAL A 639 10.77 5.70 -10.95
C VAL A 639 11.09 5.36 -12.41
N VAL A 640 11.62 6.32 -13.15
CA VAL A 640 12.02 6.15 -14.56
C VAL A 640 13.53 6.22 -14.70
N GLY A 641 14.11 5.36 -15.54
CA GLY A 641 15.57 5.27 -15.71
C GLY A 641 16.22 6.52 -16.31
N SER A 642 15.45 7.36 -17.01
CA SER A 642 15.92 8.66 -17.52
C SER A 642 16.12 9.71 -16.43
N GLY A 643 15.41 9.59 -15.30
CA GLY A 643 15.31 10.62 -14.27
C GLY A 643 14.47 11.84 -14.68
N ASP A 644 13.89 11.84 -15.88
CA ASP A 644 13.03 12.91 -16.37
C ASP A 644 11.62 12.74 -15.78
N TYR A 645 11.30 13.53 -14.76
CA TYR A 645 10.02 13.51 -14.07
C TYR A 645 9.03 14.56 -14.61
N PRO A 646 7.71 14.35 -14.46
CA PRO A 646 6.72 15.24 -15.02
C PRO A 646 6.77 16.66 -14.44
N LEU A 647 6.63 17.65 -15.31
CA LEU A 647 6.48 19.07 -15.05
C LEU A 647 5.18 19.58 -15.69
N LEU A 648 4.27 20.15 -14.89
CA LEU A 648 3.02 20.71 -15.41
C LEU A 648 3.25 22.03 -16.14
N ALA A 649 2.63 22.16 -17.32
CA ALA A 649 2.59 23.40 -18.09
C ALA A 649 1.30 24.23 -17.85
N GLY A 650 0.28 23.62 -17.24
CA GLY A 650 -1.01 24.21 -16.92
C GLY A 650 -1.72 23.45 -15.81
N PRO A 651 -2.84 23.96 -15.27
CA PRO A 651 -3.63 23.25 -14.28
C PRO A 651 -4.29 22.01 -14.90
N ILE A 652 -4.42 20.95 -14.11
CA ILE A 652 -5.00 19.68 -14.54
C ILE A 652 -5.89 19.07 -13.45
N ALA A 653 -6.80 18.19 -13.86
CA ALA A 653 -7.57 17.35 -12.97
C ALA A 653 -7.39 15.88 -13.37
N VAL A 654 -7.22 14.99 -12.39
CA VAL A 654 -7.09 13.55 -12.57
C VAL A 654 -7.97 12.83 -11.55
N ARG A 655 -8.31 11.57 -11.80
CA ARG A 655 -9.04 10.74 -10.83
C ARG A 655 -8.09 10.34 -9.71
N ASN A 656 -7.20 9.38 -9.97
CA ASN A 656 -6.17 8.98 -9.02
C ASN A 656 -4.80 9.53 -9.43
N LEU A 657 -3.95 9.83 -8.45
CA LEU A 657 -2.56 10.20 -8.67
C LEU A 657 -1.67 9.42 -7.71
N SER A 658 -0.80 8.57 -8.25
CA SER A 658 0.26 7.90 -7.49
C SER A 658 1.63 8.40 -7.93
N VAL A 659 2.50 8.75 -6.98
CA VAL A 659 3.92 9.04 -7.21
C VAL A 659 4.72 8.09 -6.34
N THR A 660 5.38 7.09 -6.94
CA THR A 660 6.06 6.02 -6.20
C THR A 660 7.28 6.55 -5.44
N ALA A 661 7.71 5.83 -4.40
CA ALA A 661 8.94 6.16 -3.67
C ALA A 661 10.14 6.32 -4.62
N GLY A 662 10.89 7.41 -4.48
CA GLY A 662 12.01 7.76 -5.35
C GLY A 662 11.65 8.47 -6.65
N ALA A 663 10.36 8.57 -7.00
CA ALA A 663 9.87 9.37 -8.12
C ALA A 663 9.54 10.80 -7.70
N SER A 664 9.41 11.70 -8.68
CA SER A 664 9.05 13.09 -8.45
C SER A 664 7.94 13.53 -9.39
N LEU A 665 7.12 14.49 -8.99
CA LEU A 665 6.20 15.25 -9.85
C LEU A 665 6.34 16.73 -9.51
N ASP A 666 6.63 17.58 -10.48
CA ASP A 666 6.67 19.03 -10.30
C ASP A 666 5.44 19.68 -10.95
N ILE A 667 4.55 20.26 -10.15
CA ILE A 667 3.41 21.03 -10.65
C ILE A 667 3.75 22.50 -10.90
N GLY A 668 4.97 22.94 -10.58
CA GLY A 668 5.40 24.33 -10.74
C GLY A 668 4.43 25.31 -10.07
N ALA A 669 4.06 26.36 -10.80
CA ALA A 669 3.06 27.34 -10.35
C ALA A 669 1.60 26.93 -10.63
N GLN A 670 1.36 25.68 -11.04
CA GLN A 670 0.06 25.18 -11.48
C GLN A 670 -0.74 24.53 -10.35
N THR A 671 -2.04 24.34 -10.57
CA THR A 671 -2.90 23.59 -9.64
C THR A 671 -3.17 22.20 -10.19
N ILE A 672 -3.05 21.19 -9.34
CA ILE A 672 -3.51 19.83 -9.62
C ILE A 672 -4.69 19.48 -8.70
N THR A 673 -5.77 18.98 -9.29
CA THR A 673 -6.93 18.45 -8.58
C THR A 673 -6.97 16.93 -8.74
N VAL A 674 -7.11 16.22 -7.62
CA VAL A 674 -7.19 14.75 -7.59
C VAL A 674 -8.50 14.37 -6.92
N ASP A 675 -9.45 13.84 -7.71
CA ASP A 675 -10.83 13.58 -7.25
C ASP A 675 -11.00 12.23 -6.54
N GLY A 676 -10.22 11.25 -6.97
CA GLY A 676 -10.06 9.93 -6.35
C GLY A 676 -8.80 9.90 -5.49
N THR A 677 -8.16 8.73 -5.35
CA THR A 677 -7.01 8.52 -4.46
C THR A 677 -5.78 9.30 -4.88
N LEU A 678 -5.27 10.14 -3.97
CA LEU A 678 -3.89 10.63 -4.01
C LEU A 678 -3.01 9.67 -3.20
N ASP A 679 -1.91 9.19 -3.78
CA ASP A 679 -0.87 8.38 -3.13
C ASP A 679 0.53 8.93 -3.46
N ILE A 680 1.07 9.78 -2.59
CA ILE A 680 2.42 10.32 -2.77
C ILE A 680 3.35 9.59 -1.83
N GLN A 681 4.20 8.70 -2.37
CA GLN A 681 5.30 8.06 -1.62
C GLN A 681 6.67 8.66 -2.02
N GLY A 682 6.73 9.32 -3.17
CA GLY A 682 7.88 10.07 -3.67
C GLY A 682 7.86 11.55 -3.26
N SER A 683 8.18 12.42 -4.21
CA SER A 683 8.16 13.88 -4.01
C SER A 683 7.14 14.57 -4.92
N LEU A 684 6.30 15.43 -4.36
CA LEU A 684 5.48 16.38 -5.12
C LEU A 684 6.01 17.80 -4.90
N LEU A 685 6.56 18.42 -5.94
CA LEU A 685 7.01 19.81 -5.94
C LEU A 685 5.91 20.68 -6.55
N ALA A 686 5.67 21.86 -6.00
CA ALA A 686 4.55 22.74 -6.34
C ALA A 686 4.94 24.22 -6.19
N ALA A 687 6.05 24.65 -6.79
CA ALA A 687 6.60 26.00 -6.63
C ALA A 687 5.65 27.12 -7.11
N GLY A 688 4.81 27.62 -6.19
CA GLY A 688 3.80 28.66 -6.46
C GLY A 688 2.43 28.13 -6.89
N GLY A 689 2.26 26.81 -6.93
CA GLY A 689 1.05 26.10 -7.31
C GLY A 689 0.20 25.62 -6.13
N GLY A 690 -0.81 24.78 -6.40
CA GLY A 690 -1.68 24.22 -5.36
C GLY A 690 -2.07 22.75 -5.60
N LEU A 691 -2.17 21.98 -4.52
CA LEU A 691 -2.73 20.63 -4.50
C LEU A 691 -4.09 20.70 -3.79
N SER A 692 -5.13 20.23 -4.48
CA SER A 692 -6.48 20.06 -3.91
C SER A 692 -6.88 18.60 -4.01
N HIS A 693 -7.19 17.98 -2.89
CA HIS A 693 -7.52 16.57 -2.85
C HIS A 693 -8.43 16.20 -1.65
N PRO A 694 -9.50 15.42 -1.87
CA PRO A 694 -10.28 14.78 -0.82
C PRO A 694 -9.89 13.31 -0.61
N GLY A 695 -9.36 12.94 0.56
CA GLY A 695 -9.49 11.53 1.01
C GLY A 695 -8.29 10.57 0.89
N GLY A 696 -7.04 11.02 0.70
CA GLY A 696 -5.96 10.16 0.14
C GLY A 696 -4.94 9.58 1.11
N SER A 697 -4.12 8.70 0.56
CA SER A 697 -2.93 8.15 1.20
C SER A 697 -1.74 9.09 0.98
N LEU A 698 -1.01 9.49 2.01
CA LEU A 698 0.14 10.40 1.86
C LEU A 698 1.38 9.88 2.59
N GLY A 699 2.54 10.11 1.99
CA GLY A 699 3.85 9.77 2.53
C GLY A 699 4.93 10.64 1.89
N GLY A 700 6.19 10.47 2.32
CA GLY A 700 7.32 11.16 1.72
C GLY A 700 7.29 12.69 1.89
N SER A 701 7.42 13.43 0.79
CA SER A 701 7.58 14.90 0.82
C SER A 701 6.64 15.62 -0.14
N LEU A 702 5.91 16.60 0.37
CA LEU A 702 5.12 17.56 -0.39
C LEU A 702 5.78 18.94 -0.25
N ASN A 703 6.16 19.59 -1.34
CA ASN A 703 6.81 20.90 -1.31
C ASN A 703 6.15 21.87 -2.29
N ALA A 704 5.30 22.78 -1.81
CA ALA A 704 4.68 23.83 -2.61
C ALA A 704 5.43 25.18 -2.65
N GLY A 705 6.68 25.26 -2.18
CA GLY A 705 7.42 26.53 -2.21
C GLY A 705 6.64 27.67 -1.54
N THR A 706 6.18 28.66 -2.32
CA THR A 706 5.33 29.77 -1.86
C THR A 706 3.82 29.58 -2.07
N GLY A 707 3.40 28.44 -2.62
CA GLY A 707 2.02 28.08 -2.94
C GLY A 707 1.19 27.59 -1.74
N THR A 708 -0.04 27.16 -2.00
CA THR A 708 -0.98 26.69 -0.95
C THR A 708 -1.31 25.21 -1.15
N LEU A 709 -1.16 24.41 -0.09
CA LEU A 709 -1.64 23.03 -0.05
C LEU A 709 -2.96 22.98 0.73
N ARG A 710 -4.01 22.42 0.13
CA ARG A 710 -5.36 22.38 0.71
C ARG A 710 -5.94 20.96 0.64
N PHE A 711 -6.23 20.40 1.80
CA PHE A 711 -6.81 19.07 1.94
C PHE A 711 -8.25 19.16 2.45
N THR A 712 -9.20 18.55 1.74
CA THR A 712 -10.64 18.71 2.00
C THR A 712 -11.33 17.45 2.49
N GLY A 713 -10.66 16.30 2.44
CA GLY A 713 -11.19 15.00 2.86
C GLY A 713 -10.11 14.19 3.60
N PRO A 714 -10.48 13.04 4.21
CA PRO A 714 -9.60 12.30 5.12
C PRO A 714 -8.20 12.03 4.57
N ILE A 715 -7.19 11.88 5.41
CA ILE A 715 -5.82 11.57 5.01
C ILE A 715 -5.33 10.36 5.78
N THR A 716 -4.76 9.38 5.08
CA THR A 716 -4.08 8.24 5.69
C THR A 716 -2.58 8.32 5.40
N LEU A 717 -1.75 8.44 6.41
CA LEU A 717 -0.31 8.42 6.29
C LEU A 717 0.16 7.00 6.03
N THR A 718 0.97 6.80 4.99
CA THR A 718 1.57 5.50 4.61
C THR A 718 3.08 5.45 4.86
N SER A 719 3.69 6.61 5.13
CA SER A 719 5.05 6.79 5.63
C SER A 719 5.16 8.17 6.29
N ASP A 720 6.32 8.52 6.85
CA ASP A 720 6.55 9.87 7.38
C ASP A 720 6.29 10.92 6.29
N LEU A 721 5.51 11.94 6.62
CA LEU A 721 5.10 12.98 5.69
C LEU A 721 5.70 14.32 6.09
N SER A 722 6.48 14.92 5.20
CA SER A 722 6.97 16.30 5.33
C SER A 722 6.26 17.21 4.33
N VAL A 723 5.57 18.22 4.83
CA VAL A 723 4.81 19.18 4.04
C VAL A 723 5.48 20.55 4.15
N SER A 724 6.01 21.07 3.05
CA SER A 724 6.61 22.41 2.95
C SER A 724 5.78 23.28 2.00
N ALA A 725 5.33 24.47 2.40
CA ALA A 725 4.52 25.33 1.52
C ALA A 725 4.52 26.81 1.93
N GLY A 726 3.91 27.65 1.08
CA GLY A 726 3.54 29.01 1.44
C GLY A 726 2.41 29.01 2.46
N SER A 727 1.40 28.16 2.31
CA SER A 727 0.35 27.93 3.31
C SER A 727 -0.15 26.49 3.25
N VAL A 728 -0.60 25.94 4.37
CA VAL A 728 -1.12 24.57 4.48
C VAL A 728 -2.46 24.59 5.20
N ILE A 729 -3.47 23.96 4.61
CA ILE A 729 -4.84 23.95 5.12
C ILE A 729 -5.35 22.51 5.17
N PHE A 730 -5.71 22.04 6.36
CA PHE A 730 -6.45 20.80 6.59
C PHE A 730 -7.87 21.16 7.01
N GLU A 731 -8.84 21.01 6.11
CA GLU A 731 -10.24 21.35 6.37
C GLU A 731 -10.92 20.38 7.34
N ILE A 732 -12.08 20.75 7.88
CA ILE A 732 -12.75 20.01 8.96
C ILE A 732 -13.05 18.52 8.65
N LEU A 733 -13.25 18.18 7.38
CA LEU A 733 -13.50 16.80 6.94
C LEU A 733 -12.22 16.00 6.68
N ALA A 734 -11.04 16.61 6.82
CA ALA A 734 -9.76 16.05 6.37
C ALA A 734 -9.01 15.16 7.37
N THR A 735 -9.72 14.48 8.28
CA THR A 735 -9.13 13.71 9.40
C THR A 735 -7.82 13.01 9.03
N VAL A 736 -6.73 13.25 9.77
CA VAL A 736 -5.39 12.71 9.44
C VAL A 736 -5.05 11.53 10.34
N ASN A 737 -4.85 10.34 9.77
CA ASN A 737 -4.50 9.10 10.50
C ASN A 737 -3.29 8.41 9.84
N GLY A 738 -2.77 7.34 10.42
CA GLY A 738 -1.64 6.53 9.95
C GLY A 738 -0.44 6.67 10.90
N PRO A 739 0.21 5.57 11.34
CA PRO A 739 1.18 5.56 12.44
C PRO A 739 2.57 6.05 11.99
N TYR A 740 2.61 7.26 11.44
CA TYR A 740 3.79 7.90 10.89
C TYR A 740 3.86 9.37 11.33
N HIS A 741 5.03 9.98 11.21
CA HIS A 741 5.26 11.33 11.68
C HIS A 741 4.74 12.36 10.65
N LEU A 742 3.93 13.33 11.09
CA LEU A 742 3.49 14.46 10.27
C LEU A 742 4.34 15.69 10.58
N THR A 743 5.08 16.19 9.59
CA THR A 743 5.81 17.46 9.67
C THR A 743 5.19 18.48 8.73
N VAL A 744 4.85 19.66 9.23
CA VAL A 744 4.30 20.78 8.47
C VAL A 744 5.21 22.00 8.66
N ASN A 745 5.86 22.44 7.60
CA ASN A 745 6.72 23.61 7.55
C ASN A 745 6.17 24.62 6.54
N ALA A 746 5.42 25.61 7.02
CA ALA A 746 4.87 26.64 6.13
C ALA A 746 5.26 28.05 6.56
N VAL A 747 5.68 28.87 5.60
CA VAL A 747 6.08 30.27 5.87
C VAL A 747 4.88 31.19 6.11
N GLY A 748 3.71 30.85 5.59
CA GLY A 748 2.43 31.54 5.81
C GLY A 748 1.47 30.74 6.70
N SER A 749 0.16 30.81 6.42
CA SER A 749 -0.89 30.26 7.29
C SER A 749 -0.83 28.74 7.35
N LYS A 750 -1.08 28.18 8.54
CA LYS A 750 -1.23 26.74 8.77
C LYS A 750 -2.55 26.52 9.49
N ASP A 751 -3.58 26.13 8.76
CA ASP A 751 -4.95 26.02 9.29
C ASP A 751 -5.32 24.55 9.49
N PHE A 752 -5.36 24.13 10.75
CA PHE A 752 -5.69 22.77 11.18
C PHE A 752 -7.14 22.72 11.67
N SER A 753 -8.09 22.66 10.74
CA SER A 753 -9.52 22.44 11.07
C SER A 753 -9.87 20.96 11.16
N ALA A 754 -9.06 20.08 10.54
CA ALA A 754 -9.18 18.63 10.65
C ALA A 754 -8.81 18.12 12.05
N LEU A 755 -9.42 16.99 12.45
CA LEU A 755 -8.87 16.16 13.52
C LEU A 755 -7.54 15.54 13.04
N ILE A 756 -6.49 15.61 13.85
CA ILE A 756 -5.26 14.84 13.61
C ILE A 756 -5.28 13.69 14.61
N GLY A 757 -5.34 12.45 14.11
CA GLY A 757 -5.45 11.22 14.86
C GLY A 757 -6.84 10.94 15.44
N ASN A 758 -7.34 9.73 15.21
CA ASN A 758 -8.47 9.14 15.94
C ASN A 758 -8.36 7.60 16.06
N SER A 759 -8.64 6.84 14.99
CA SER A 759 -8.65 5.38 14.96
C SER A 759 -7.25 4.79 14.79
N ASN A 760 -6.36 5.51 14.12
CA ASN A 760 -4.98 5.13 13.90
C ASN A 760 -4.10 6.39 13.97
N PRO A 761 -3.79 6.90 15.18
CA PRO A 761 -3.14 8.19 15.34
C PRO A 761 -1.72 8.26 14.72
N PRO A 762 -1.28 9.43 14.22
CA PRO A 762 0.12 9.67 13.86
C PRO A 762 1.08 9.42 15.01
N THR A 763 2.31 9.00 14.73
CA THR A 763 3.32 8.80 15.79
C THR A 763 3.76 10.13 16.40
N GLY A 764 3.83 11.20 15.63
CA GLY A 764 3.98 12.54 16.18
C GLY A 764 3.63 13.62 15.18
N PHE A 765 3.78 14.87 15.61
CA PHE A 765 3.34 16.03 14.85
C PHE A 765 4.24 17.23 15.09
N SER A 766 4.82 17.74 14.00
CA SER A 766 5.72 18.89 14.03
C SER A 766 5.18 20.03 13.17
N VAL A 767 5.09 21.24 13.73
CA VAL A 767 4.61 22.44 13.03
C VAL A 767 5.65 23.55 13.13
N SER A 768 6.11 24.03 11.98
CA SER A 768 7.20 25.01 11.89
C SER A 768 6.97 26.04 10.76
N GLY A 769 7.87 27.02 10.71
CA GLY A 769 7.81 28.15 9.77
C GLY A 769 7.23 29.42 10.41
N ALA A 770 7.46 30.57 9.76
CA ALA A 770 7.24 31.89 10.36
C ALA A 770 5.76 32.27 10.55
N GLY A 771 4.85 31.76 9.72
CA GLY A 771 3.44 32.13 9.77
C GLY A 771 2.67 31.50 10.94
N MET A 772 1.48 32.03 11.21
CA MET A 772 0.59 31.54 12.28
C MET A 772 0.08 30.12 12.00
N ALA A 773 -0.01 29.30 13.04
CA ALA A 773 -0.75 28.04 13.07
C ALA A 773 -2.08 28.22 13.80
N THR A 774 -3.20 27.95 13.13
CA THR A 774 -4.56 28.04 13.67
C THR A 774 -5.10 26.64 13.92
N PHE A 775 -5.43 26.33 15.17
CA PHE A 775 -6.00 25.05 15.59
C PHE A 775 -7.49 25.23 15.88
N SER A 776 -8.34 24.61 15.06
CA SER A 776 -9.80 24.78 15.07
C SER A 776 -10.56 23.46 15.19
N ALA A 777 -9.90 22.37 15.59
CA ALA A 777 -10.50 21.06 15.78
C ALA A 777 -10.61 20.69 17.27
N ALA A 778 -11.54 19.79 17.59
CA ALA A 778 -11.79 19.35 18.96
C ALA A 778 -10.64 18.53 19.57
N SER A 779 -9.89 17.80 18.74
CA SER A 779 -8.77 16.98 19.21
C SER A 779 -7.63 16.84 18.20
N TYR A 780 -6.42 16.71 18.75
CA TYR A 780 -5.20 16.30 18.05
C TYR A 780 -4.53 15.21 18.90
N THR A 781 -4.51 13.97 18.41
CA THR A 781 -4.05 12.78 19.13
C THR A 781 -2.90 12.13 18.38
N MET A 782 -1.84 11.79 19.11
CA MET A 782 -0.67 11.07 18.62
C MET A 782 -0.51 9.73 19.35
N SER A 783 0.15 8.75 18.73
CA SER A 783 0.42 7.44 19.31
C SER A 783 1.76 7.35 20.06
N GLY A 784 2.68 8.30 19.85
CA GLY A 784 3.92 8.46 20.62
C GLY A 784 5.14 8.87 19.79
N ASN A 785 5.83 9.94 20.23
CA ASN A 785 7.22 10.32 19.97
C ASN A 785 7.45 11.70 20.62
N THR A 786 7.05 12.76 19.91
CA THR A 786 7.04 14.15 20.39
C THR A 786 6.17 15.00 19.47
N THR A 787 5.30 15.83 20.04
CA THR A 787 4.61 16.92 19.34
C THR A 787 5.40 18.21 19.52
N VAL A 788 5.83 18.85 18.42
CA VAL A 788 6.61 20.12 18.46
C VAL A 788 5.90 21.20 17.66
N ILE A 789 5.54 22.30 18.31
CA ILE A 789 4.94 23.47 17.67
C ILE A 789 5.89 24.66 17.82
N SER A 790 6.65 24.92 16.76
CA SER A 790 7.66 26.00 16.69
C SER A 790 7.12 27.29 16.05
N SER A 791 5.96 27.23 15.40
CA SER A 791 5.25 28.41 14.90
C SER A 791 4.38 29.05 15.99
N PRO A 792 4.11 30.37 15.92
CA PRO A 792 3.06 30.98 16.74
C PRO A 792 1.73 30.24 16.53
N ALA A 793 1.05 29.87 17.61
CA ALA A 793 -0.14 29.03 17.60
C ALA A 793 -1.35 29.76 18.20
N THR A 794 -2.52 29.64 17.56
CA THR A 794 -3.81 30.15 18.05
C THR A 794 -4.83 29.03 18.12
N TYR A 795 -5.55 28.93 19.23
CA TYR A 795 -6.64 27.96 19.46
C TYR A 795 -7.98 28.67 19.51
N THR A 796 -8.88 28.31 18.57
CA THR A 796 -10.15 29.02 18.33
C THR A 796 -11.38 28.22 18.81
N VAL A 797 -11.20 26.95 19.16
CA VAL A 797 -12.23 26.06 19.71
C VAL A 797 -11.67 25.27 20.89
N ASN A 798 -12.53 24.68 21.71
CA ASN A 798 -12.08 23.75 22.75
C ASN A 798 -11.30 22.61 22.11
N THR A 799 -10.03 22.48 22.49
CA THR A 799 -9.08 21.55 21.87
C THR A 799 -8.41 20.71 22.94
N THR A 800 -8.34 19.41 22.71
CA THR A 800 -7.46 18.51 23.46
C THR A 800 -6.30 18.05 22.58
N ILE A 801 -5.06 18.29 23.02
CA ILE A 801 -3.88 17.68 22.42
C ILE A 801 -3.44 16.52 23.32
N THR A 802 -3.39 15.31 22.77
CA THR A 802 -2.95 14.11 23.47
C THR A 802 -1.70 13.55 22.80
N ASP A 803 -0.59 13.52 23.53
CA ASP A 803 0.65 12.87 23.12
C ASP A 803 1.20 12.08 24.31
N PRO A 804 1.30 10.75 24.25
CA PRO A 804 1.73 9.95 25.38
C PRO A 804 3.17 10.22 25.81
N ASP A 805 4.02 10.81 24.95
CA ASP A 805 5.42 11.08 25.26
C ASP A 805 5.63 12.55 25.67
N SER A 806 5.50 13.50 24.74
CA SER A 806 5.72 14.92 25.05
C SER A 806 5.08 15.92 24.11
N ILE A 807 4.76 17.10 24.64
CA ILE A 807 4.28 18.27 23.90
C ILE A 807 5.23 19.45 24.16
N THR A 808 5.76 20.05 23.09
CA THR A 808 6.66 21.20 23.16
C THR A 808 6.14 22.36 22.33
N PHE A 809 6.01 23.53 22.97
CA PHE A 809 5.76 24.81 22.30
C PHE A 809 7.03 25.67 22.32
N GLU A 810 7.61 25.93 21.15
CA GLU A 810 8.82 26.75 21.05
C GLU A 810 8.51 28.24 20.80
N SER A 811 7.24 28.56 20.50
CA SER A 811 6.78 29.91 20.18
C SER A 811 5.52 30.29 20.96
N THR A 812 4.95 31.46 20.66
CA THR A 812 3.78 32.00 21.38
C THR A 812 2.55 31.12 21.18
N VAL A 813 1.83 30.85 22.28
CA VAL A 813 0.54 30.16 22.30
C VAL A 813 -0.56 31.14 22.70
N THR A 814 -1.56 31.32 21.85
CA THR A 814 -2.74 32.19 22.08
C THR A 814 -4.00 31.34 22.20
N ILE A 815 -4.75 31.53 23.29
CA ILE A 815 -6.04 30.85 23.51
C ILE A 815 -7.16 31.88 23.48
N ASP A 816 -8.10 31.73 22.54
CA ASP A 816 -9.21 32.67 22.36
C ASP A 816 -10.13 32.74 23.59
N PRO A 817 -10.87 33.85 23.78
CA PRO A 817 -11.84 33.96 24.87
C PRO A 817 -12.86 32.82 24.86
N ALA A 818 -13.17 32.27 26.05
CA ALA A 818 -14.10 31.15 26.25
C ALA A 818 -13.69 29.80 25.61
N VAL A 819 -12.46 29.69 25.10
CA VAL A 819 -11.87 28.44 24.62
C VAL A 819 -11.04 27.78 25.74
N PHE A 820 -11.05 26.45 25.80
CA PHE A 820 -10.16 25.66 26.65
C PHE A 820 -9.16 24.87 25.79
N LEU A 821 -7.87 25.00 26.11
CA LEU A 821 -6.81 24.14 25.61
C LEU A 821 -6.48 23.10 26.69
N THR A 822 -6.74 21.82 26.41
CA THR A 822 -6.34 20.70 27.26
C THR A 822 -5.10 20.05 26.69
N LEU A 823 -4.04 19.95 27.50
CA LEU A 823 -2.78 19.31 27.12
C LEU A 823 -2.62 18.03 27.93
N GLN A 824 -2.74 16.89 27.25
CA GLN A 824 -2.67 15.57 27.84
C GLN A 824 -1.35 14.88 27.46
N THR A 825 -0.38 14.81 28.38
CA THR A 825 0.96 14.28 28.09
C THR A 825 1.73 13.83 29.34
N LEU A 826 2.83 13.10 29.17
CA LEU A 826 3.80 12.81 30.23
C LEU A 826 4.79 13.96 30.44
N ALA A 827 5.16 14.69 29.39
CA ALA A 827 6.09 15.82 29.47
C ALA A 827 5.63 17.03 28.65
N LEU A 828 5.55 18.19 29.29
CA LEU A 828 5.13 19.44 28.69
C LEU A 828 6.26 20.47 28.77
N VAL A 829 6.56 21.13 27.65
CA VAL A 829 7.59 22.18 27.58
C VAL A 829 7.02 23.44 26.93
N PHE A 830 7.14 24.57 27.63
CA PHE A 830 6.91 25.90 27.06
C PHE A 830 8.22 26.67 27.00
N GLN A 831 8.70 26.97 25.79
CA GLN A 831 9.82 27.88 25.55
C GLN A 831 9.33 29.28 25.13
N GLY A 832 8.13 29.39 24.55
CA GLY A 832 7.47 30.65 24.19
C GLY A 832 6.31 31.04 25.13
N THR A 833 5.90 32.32 25.10
CA THR A 833 4.84 32.88 25.97
C THR A 833 3.48 32.22 25.73
N VAL A 834 2.73 31.95 26.80
CA VAL A 834 1.30 31.60 26.72
C VAL A 834 0.48 32.85 27.06
N ASN A 835 -0.44 33.24 26.18
CA ASN A 835 -1.30 34.43 26.31
C ASN A 835 -2.77 34.13 25.90
N GLY A 836 -3.61 35.16 25.93
CA GLY A 836 -5.03 35.06 25.61
C GLY A 836 -5.92 35.04 26.86
N ALA A 837 -7.23 34.92 26.65
CA ALA A 837 -8.25 34.94 27.71
C ALA A 837 -8.96 33.59 27.90
N GLY A 838 -8.62 32.58 27.09
CA GLY A 838 -9.08 31.21 27.25
C GLY A 838 -8.39 30.44 28.38
N GLY A 839 -8.99 29.31 28.76
CA GLY A 839 -8.49 28.43 29.81
C GLY A 839 -7.42 27.45 29.32
N LEU A 840 -6.48 27.13 30.20
CA LEU A 840 -5.44 26.12 29.98
C LEU A 840 -5.62 24.99 31.00
N VAL A 841 -5.70 23.75 30.54
CA VAL A 841 -5.85 22.56 31.37
C VAL A 841 -4.68 21.61 31.13
N LEU A 842 -3.98 21.21 32.19
CA LEU A 842 -2.85 20.28 32.12
C LEU A 842 -3.25 18.94 32.71
N LEU A 843 -3.09 17.86 31.94
CA LEU A 843 -3.54 16.52 32.31
C LEU A 843 -2.49 15.44 32.04
N PRO A 844 -2.07 14.63 33.02
CA PRO A 844 -1.37 13.38 32.74
C PRO A 844 -2.12 12.46 31.76
N THR A 845 -1.41 11.62 31.02
CA THR A 845 -2.01 10.64 30.10
C THR A 845 -2.75 9.51 30.82
N ALA A 846 -2.35 9.22 32.06
CA ALA A 846 -3.05 8.32 32.97
C ALA A 846 -3.50 9.09 34.22
N GLU A 847 -4.73 8.89 34.67
CA GLU A 847 -5.30 9.57 35.85
C GLU A 847 -5.64 8.53 36.94
N PRO A 848 -5.09 8.62 38.18
CA PRO A 848 -4.08 9.59 38.59
C PRO A 848 -2.70 9.29 37.99
N GLY A 849 -1.93 10.32 37.66
CA GLY A 849 -0.61 10.16 37.05
C GLY A 849 0.36 11.31 37.31
N THR A 850 1.54 11.24 36.69
CA THR A 850 2.59 12.24 36.83
C THR A 850 2.88 12.90 35.48
N MET A 851 2.98 14.22 35.46
CA MET A 851 3.43 15.02 34.32
C MET A 851 4.67 15.83 34.70
N ALA A 852 5.71 15.79 33.87
CA ALA A 852 6.83 16.73 33.94
C ALA A 852 6.45 18.02 33.20
N VAL A 853 6.61 19.18 33.84
CA VAL A 853 6.36 20.48 33.22
C VAL A 853 7.64 21.30 33.28
N THR A 854 8.20 21.60 32.13
CA THR A 854 9.35 22.51 32.01
C THR A 854 8.85 23.87 31.55
N ALA A 855 8.82 24.82 32.48
CA ALA A 855 8.40 26.19 32.21
C ALA A 855 9.65 27.07 31.99
N GLY A 856 9.96 27.36 30.73
CA GLY A 856 10.93 28.39 30.35
C GLY A 856 10.28 29.74 30.02
N ALA A 857 8.94 29.81 30.03
CA ALA A 857 8.17 30.93 29.51
C ALA A 857 7.23 31.57 30.55
N PHE A 858 6.92 32.86 30.32
CA PHE A 858 5.94 33.61 31.11
C PHE A 858 4.50 33.15 30.78
N LEU A 859 3.75 32.67 31.77
CA LEU A 859 2.32 32.39 31.66
C LEU A 859 1.53 33.69 31.89
N THR A 860 1.30 34.44 30.82
CA THR A 860 0.60 35.74 30.86
C THR A 860 -0.88 35.66 30.50
N HIS A 861 -1.40 34.47 30.19
CA HIS A 861 -2.80 34.26 29.84
C HIS A 861 -3.71 34.58 31.03
N SER A 862 -4.84 35.24 30.79
CA SER A 862 -5.76 35.72 31.85
C SER A 862 -6.94 34.78 32.11
N GLY A 863 -7.17 33.79 31.23
CA GLY A 863 -8.15 32.73 31.49
C GLY A 863 -7.66 31.73 32.56
N GLY A 864 -8.53 30.84 33.03
CA GLY A 864 -8.22 29.92 34.12
C GLY A 864 -7.12 28.91 33.79
N LEU A 865 -6.32 28.54 34.80
CA LEU A 865 -5.28 27.50 34.70
C LEU A 865 -5.66 26.31 35.58
N SER A 866 -5.80 25.11 35.02
CA SER A 866 -6.17 23.91 35.78
C SER A 866 -5.06 22.86 35.75
N PHE A 867 -4.72 22.33 36.92
CA PHE A 867 -3.78 21.23 37.10
C PHE A 867 -4.53 19.96 37.50
N GLY A 868 -4.70 19.07 36.53
CA GLY A 868 -5.34 17.76 36.71
C GLY A 868 -6.86 17.80 36.65
N SER A 869 -7.46 16.62 36.82
CA SER A 869 -8.92 16.45 36.94
C SER A 869 -9.35 15.64 38.17
N VAL A 870 -8.41 14.92 38.79
CA VAL A 870 -8.64 14.08 39.97
C VAL A 870 -7.54 14.27 41.02
N ALA A 871 -7.84 13.86 42.25
CA ALA A 871 -6.84 13.75 43.32
C ALA A 871 -5.72 12.77 42.95
N GLY A 872 -4.50 13.05 43.43
CA GLY A 872 -3.33 12.17 43.24
C GLY A 872 -2.48 12.46 42.01
N ASN A 873 -2.96 13.27 41.06
CA ASN A 873 -2.13 13.78 39.98
C ASN A 873 -0.92 14.54 40.52
N THR A 874 0.24 14.41 39.87
CA THR A 874 1.47 15.09 40.28
C THR A 874 2.12 15.83 39.12
N PHE A 875 2.39 17.11 39.30
CA PHE A 875 3.01 17.99 38.30
C PHE A 875 4.40 18.38 38.79
N ASN A 876 5.42 17.77 38.18
CA ASN A 876 6.83 18.01 38.51
C ASN A 876 7.35 19.21 37.71
N LEU A 877 7.50 20.35 38.37
CA LEU A 877 7.89 21.61 37.77
C LEU A 877 9.41 21.76 37.74
N THR A 878 9.94 22.06 36.55
CA THR A 878 11.31 22.51 36.34
C THR A 878 11.29 23.93 35.78
N GLY A 879 11.90 24.89 36.48
CA GLY A 879 11.82 26.32 36.14
C GLY A 879 10.89 27.10 37.06
N LEU A 880 10.68 28.38 36.74
CA LEU A 880 9.81 29.29 37.50
C LEU A 880 8.36 29.15 36.99
N LEU A 881 7.41 28.97 37.90
CA LEU A 881 5.98 29.13 37.61
C LEU A 881 5.50 30.48 38.16
N ASP A 882 5.16 31.41 37.27
CA ASP A 882 4.60 32.72 37.61
C ASP A 882 3.30 32.97 36.84
N TYR A 883 2.17 32.80 37.53
CA TYR A 883 0.82 32.99 36.98
C TYR A 883 -0.01 33.83 37.95
N THR A 884 -0.08 35.14 37.75
CA THR A 884 -0.70 36.10 38.70
C THR A 884 -2.01 36.72 38.22
N VAL A 885 -2.36 36.54 36.94
CA VAL A 885 -3.41 37.31 36.25
C VAL A 885 -4.81 36.68 36.28
N GLY A 886 -4.92 35.39 36.61
CA GLY A 886 -6.20 34.66 36.66
C GLY A 886 -6.33 33.71 37.86
N THR A 887 -7.34 32.84 37.82
CA THR A 887 -7.58 31.84 38.87
C THR A 887 -6.99 30.50 38.46
N ALA A 888 -6.14 29.94 39.31
CA ALA A 888 -5.65 28.58 39.20
C ALA A 888 -6.60 27.60 39.92
N THR A 889 -6.82 26.42 39.34
CA THR A 889 -7.55 25.31 39.96
C THR A 889 -6.61 24.13 40.11
N LEU A 890 -6.52 23.58 41.31
CA LEU A 890 -5.64 22.46 41.62
C LEU A 890 -6.47 21.24 42.04
N TYR A 891 -6.30 20.13 41.32
CA TYR A 891 -6.88 18.84 41.67
C TYR A 891 -5.86 17.89 42.33
N GLY A 892 -4.56 18.12 42.12
CA GLY A 892 -3.50 17.22 42.62
C GLY A 892 -2.34 17.94 43.29
N ASN A 893 -1.13 17.50 42.98
CA ASN A 893 0.11 17.91 43.64
C ASN A 893 0.95 18.73 42.67
N LEU A 894 1.45 19.88 43.11
CA LEU A 894 2.51 20.65 42.45
C LEU A 894 3.82 20.39 43.19
N ALA A 895 4.82 19.88 42.50
CA ALA A 895 6.13 19.58 43.08
C ALA A 895 7.24 20.28 42.30
N ALA A 896 7.96 21.20 42.94
CA ALA A 896 9.12 21.87 42.39
C ALA A 896 10.38 21.52 43.20
N SER A 897 11.47 21.21 42.50
CA SER A 897 12.78 20.98 43.12
C SER A 897 13.53 22.30 43.25
N ASN A 898 13.33 23.00 44.37
CA ASN A 898 14.03 24.25 44.74
C ASN A 898 13.64 25.51 43.94
N ASN A 899 12.49 25.52 43.27
CA ASN A 899 11.99 26.69 42.54
C ASN A 899 10.79 27.31 43.26
N SER A 900 10.67 28.64 43.18
CA SER A 900 9.49 29.34 43.69
C SER A 900 8.28 29.13 42.78
N ILE A 901 7.10 29.07 43.40
CA ILE A 901 5.80 28.95 42.73
C ILE A 901 5.00 30.21 43.06
N THR A 902 4.58 30.96 42.04
CA THR A 902 3.69 32.12 42.19
C THR A 902 2.38 31.87 41.46
N LEU A 903 1.27 31.87 42.20
CA LEU A 903 -0.08 31.72 41.69
C LEU A 903 -0.96 32.87 42.17
N GLY A 904 -1.86 33.35 41.31
CA GLY A 904 -2.94 34.27 41.64
C GLY A 904 -3.97 33.62 42.57
N ALA A 905 -5.26 33.90 42.37
CA ALA A 905 -6.29 33.21 43.14
C ALA A 905 -6.20 31.69 42.91
N LEU A 906 -6.33 30.90 43.97
CA LEU A 906 -6.20 29.44 43.92
C LEU A 906 -7.49 28.79 44.44
N THR A 907 -8.10 27.96 43.61
CA THR A 907 -9.19 27.05 44.00
C THR A 907 -8.62 25.65 44.20
N VAL A 908 -8.81 25.09 45.39
CA VAL A 908 -8.42 23.71 45.70
C VAL A 908 -9.65 22.81 45.49
N ALA A 909 -9.66 22.06 44.39
CA ALA A 909 -10.83 21.28 43.95
C ALA A 909 -10.86 19.85 44.54
N SER A 910 -9.69 19.31 44.88
CA SER A 910 -9.52 18.07 45.65
C SER A 910 -8.32 18.20 46.58
N ASP A 911 -8.16 17.26 47.53
CA ASP A 911 -7.03 17.27 48.44
C ASP A 911 -5.72 17.32 47.66
N SER A 912 -4.94 18.38 47.91
CA SER A 912 -3.85 18.81 47.04
C SER A 912 -2.61 19.17 47.85
N SER A 913 -1.45 19.14 47.21
CA SER A 913 -0.20 19.60 47.82
C SER A 913 0.62 20.54 46.93
N ILE A 914 1.38 21.44 47.56
CA ILE A 914 2.36 22.31 46.90
C ILE A 914 3.69 22.14 47.64
N GLY A 915 4.67 21.55 46.97
CA GLY A 915 6.04 21.39 47.49
C GLY A 915 7.03 22.19 46.65
N THR A 916 7.85 23.03 47.30
CA THR A 916 8.79 23.93 46.60
C THR A 916 10.28 23.60 46.82
N GLY A 917 10.60 22.57 47.61
CA GLY A 917 11.98 22.32 48.04
C GLY A 917 12.51 23.52 48.81
N SER A 918 13.64 24.11 48.41
CA SER A 918 14.15 25.37 48.98
C SER A 918 13.50 26.65 48.43
N GLY A 919 12.58 26.55 47.47
CA GLY A 919 11.86 27.70 46.91
C GLY A 919 10.69 28.16 47.79
N SER A 920 10.10 29.30 47.48
CA SER A 920 8.92 29.86 48.16
C SER A 920 7.62 29.66 47.38
N ALA A 921 6.49 29.51 48.07
CA ALA A 921 5.16 29.59 47.47
C ALA A 921 4.51 30.95 47.75
N ALA A 922 4.15 31.69 46.69
CA ALA A 922 3.39 32.94 46.74
C ALA A 922 2.02 32.74 46.12
N LEU A 923 0.97 32.67 46.94
CA LEU A 923 -0.40 32.36 46.53
C LEU A 923 -1.33 33.56 46.75
N GLY A 924 -2.27 33.76 45.82
CA GLY A 924 -3.39 34.67 46.00
C GLY A 924 -4.39 34.20 47.06
N ALA A 925 -5.66 34.53 46.87
CA ALA A 925 -6.72 34.02 47.75
C ALA A 925 -6.90 32.51 47.51
N VAL A 926 -6.74 31.70 48.55
CA VAL A 926 -6.91 30.25 48.52
C VAL A 926 -8.31 29.90 49.01
N THR A 927 -9.09 29.20 48.18
CA THR A 927 -10.48 28.83 48.49
C THR A 927 -10.77 27.37 48.21
N SER A 928 -11.61 26.75 49.04
CA SER A 928 -12.21 25.43 48.80
C SER A 928 -13.52 25.30 49.57
N VAL A 929 -14.37 24.34 49.17
CA VAL A 929 -15.59 24.00 49.93
C VAL A 929 -15.28 23.00 51.05
N ALA A 930 -14.43 22.01 50.75
CA ALA A 930 -14.13 20.91 51.67
C ALA A 930 -12.71 20.32 51.54
N SER A 931 -11.93 20.75 50.55
CA SER A 931 -10.64 20.13 50.22
C SER A 931 -9.49 20.77 50.98
N SER A 932 -8.52 19.95 51.35
CA SER A 932 -7.34 20.33 52.11
C SER A 932 -6.18 20.73 51.19
N LEU A 933 -5.35 21.66 51.67
CA LEU A 933 -4.10 22.06 51.04
C LEU A 933 -2.93 21.72 51.97
N SER A 934 -1.98 20.93 51.48
CA SER A 934 -0.70 20.71 52.16
C SER A 934 0.41 21.48 51.48
N MET A 935 1.19 22.27 52.22
CA MET A 935 2.34 22.99 51.72
C MET A 935 3.62 22.47 52.39
N SER A 936 4.69 22.33 51.61
CA SER A 936 6.00 21.87 52.09
C SER A 936 7.17 22.58 51.39
N GLY A 937 8.33 22.60 52.06
CA GLY A 937 9.54 23.27 51.58
C GLY A 937 10.13 24.25 52.61
N ASP A 938 11.37 24.67 52.37
CA ASP A 938 12.15 25.49 53.30
C ASP A 938 12.06 27.00 53.03
N GLY A 939 11.40 27.42 51.94
CA GLY A 939 11.21 28.83 51.63
C GLY A 939 10.12 29.51 52.48
N ASP A 940 10.17 30.84 52.52
CA ASP A 940 9.13 31.67 53.12
C ASP A 940 7.91 31.73 52.20
N ASP A 941 6.75 31.29 52.68
CA ASP A 941 5.52 31.30 51.89
C ASP A 941 4.67 32.53 52.21
N SER A 942 3.98 33.04 51.19
CA SER A 942 3.00 34.11 51.32
C SER A 942 1.67 33.69 50.72
N ILE A 943 0.58 33.89 51.44
CA ILE A 943 -0.79 33.61 50.99
C ILE A 943 -1.62 34.86 51.21
N THR A 944 -2.44 35.27 50.24
CA THR A 944 -3.26 36.49 50.41
C THR A 944 -4.36 36.30 51.45
N SER A 945 -5.09 35.19 51.38
CA SER A 945 -6.12 34.80 52.36
C SER A 945 -6.46 33.33 52.20
N VAL A 946 -7.04 32.69 53.21
CA VAL A 946 -7.40 31.27 53.16
C VAL A 946 -8.83 31.06 53.63
N ALA A 947 -9.63 30.35 52.85
CA ALA A 947 -11.00 29.94 53.19
C ALA A 947 -11.27 28.52 52.64
N LEU A 948 -11.00 27.49 53.44
CA LEU A 948 -11.06 26.08 53.01
C LEU A 948 -12.33 25.34 53.44
N GLY A 949 -13.33 26.03 54.02
CA GLY A 949 -14.54 25.39 54.53
C GLY A 949 -14.22 24.27 55.52
N SER A 950 -14.61 23.03 55.20
CA SER A 950 -14.28 21.85 56.02
C SER A 950 -12.91 21.22 55.75
N GLY A 951 -12.12 21.78 54.82
CA GLY A 951 -10.76 21.37 54.51
C GLY A 951 -9.71 21.95 55.47
N SER A 952 -8.51 21.37 55.47
CA SER A 952 -7.41 21.77 56.35
C SER A 952 -6.27 22.44 55.60
N LEU A 953 -5.56 23.36 56.26
CA LEU A 953 -4.26 23.87 55.82
C LEU A 953 -3.15 23.16 56.62
N THR A 954 -2.36 22.35 55.94
CA THR A 954 -1.24 21.62 56.54
C THR A 954 0.08 22.21 56.05
N LEU A 955 0.98 22.56 56.97
CA LEU A 955 2.32 23.09 56.71
C LEU A 955 3.33 22.06 57.21
N SER A 956 3.79 21.20 56.31
CA SER A 956 4.60 20.01 56.62
C SER A 956 6.04 20.15 56.10
N ALA A 957 7.02 19.57 56.81
CA ALA A 957 8.42 19.46 56.35
C ALA A 957 9.14 20.78 56.02
N LYS A 958 8.84 21.85 56.77
CA LYS A 958 9.61 23.11 56.72
C LYS A 958 10.71 23.13 57.81
N ALA A 959 11.98 23.07 57.45
CA ALA A 959 13.10 23.12 58.40
C ALA A 959 13.58 24.56 58.72
N ALA A 960 13.30 25.55 57.85
CA ALA A 960 13.82 26.92 58.00
C ALA A 960 12.84 28.07 57.64
N GLY A 961 11.94 27.91 56.67
CA GLY A 961 11.04 29.00 56.21
C GLY A 961 9.79 29.22 57.05
N SER A 962 9.21 30.42 57.00
CA SER A 962 7.96 30.82 57.67
C SER A 962 6.77 30.80 56.69
N THR A 963 5.54 30.96 57.20
CA THR A 963 4.34 31.14 56.36
C THR A 963 3.57 32.38 56.81
N THR A 964 3.26 33.27 55.87
CA THR A 964 2.50 34.50 56.12
C THR A 964 1.19 34.48 55.34
N VAL A 965 0.06 34.56 56.04
CA VAL A 965 -1.26 34.86 55.47
C VAL A 965 -1.51 36.36 55.65
N ASN A 966 -1.50 37.12 54.55
CA ASN A 966 -1.65 38.59 54.57
C ASN A 966 -3.09 39.05 54.93
N GLY A 967 -4.05 38.14 54.87
CA GLY A 967 -5.46 38.36 55.20
C GLY A 967 -5.93 37.43 56.31
N SER A 968 -7.22 37.06 56.27
CA SER A 968 -7.80 36.10 57.23
C SER A 968 -7.57 34.65 56.80
N LEU A 969 -7.51 33.75 57.78
CA LEU A 969 -7.43 32.30 57.62
C LEU A 969 -8.66 31.66 58.26
N SER A 970 -9.45 30.95 57.44
CA SER A 970 -10.55 30.09 57.86
C SER A 970 -10.41 28.68 57.28
N ALA A 971 -10.42 27.65 58.13
CA ALA A 971 -10.27 26.24 57.75
C ALA A 971 -10.78 25.32 58.87
N ALA A 972 -10.99 24.03 58.57
CA ALA A 972 -11.25 23.04 59.61
C ALA A 972 -10.04 22.86 60.52
N ALA A 973 -8.83 22.72 59.96
CA ALA A 973 -7.63 22.68 60.76
C ALA A 973 -6.49 23.52 60.18
N LEU A 974 -5.65 24.05 61.08
CA LEU A 974 -4.31 24.52 60.77
C LEU A 974 -3.31 23.61 61.49
N VAL A 975 -2.46 22.93 60.72
CA VAL A 975 -1.45 22.00 61.23
C VAL A 975 -0.06 22.47 60.80
N GLY A 976 0.84 22.71 61.74
CA GLY A 976 2.24 23.07 61.47
C GLY A 976 3.23 22.15 62.17
N SER A 977 4.43 21.96 61.61
CA SER A 977 5.43 21.02 62.13
C SER A 977 6.60 21.63 62.93
N SER A 978 7.17 22.78 62.53
CA SER A 978 8.33 23.43 63.23
C SER A 978 8.42 24.99 63.23
N GLN A 979 7.59 25.73 62.46
CA GLN A 979 7.91 27.10 61.99
C GLN A 979 6.98 28.23 62.43
N ASN A 980 7.38 29.49 62.20
CA ASN A 980 6.54 30.66 62.46
C ASN A 980 5.40 30.77 61.44
N ILE A 981 4.19 31.03 61.95
CA ILE A 981 2.99 31.26 61.16
C ILE A 981 2.49 32.66 61.49
N THR A 982 2.31 33.52 60.50
CA THR A 982 1.74 34.85 60.69
C THR A 982 0.43 34.97 59.93
N VAL A 983 -0.64 35.40 60.60
CA VAL A 983 -1.93 35.72 59.99
C VAL A 983 -2.22 37.18 60.30
N ALA A 984 -2.19 38.05 59.30
CA ALA A 984 -2.38 39.48 59.51
C ALA A 984 -3.86 39.85 59.78
N GLY A 985 -4.81 39.04 59.30
CA GLY A 985 -6.24 39.15 59.59
C GLY A 985 -6.71 38.22 60.71
N ASN A 986 -7.97 37.80 60.65
CA ASN A 986 -8.57 36.89 61.62
C ASN A 986 -8.05 35.46 61.41
N LEU A 987 -7.72 34.77 62.50
CA LEU A 987 -7.44 33.34 62.52
C LEU A 987 -8.64 32.60 63.12
N ALA A 988 -9.39 31.89 62.28
CA ALA A 988 -10.60 31.17 62.66
C ALA A 988 -10.57 29.71 62.17
N VAL A 989 -10.20 28.77 63.03
CA VAL A 989 -10.12 27.34 62.70
C VAL A 989 -10.90 26.48 63.69
N THR A 990 -11.24 25.24 63.32
CA THR A 990 -11.73 24.26 64.30
C THR A 990 -10.56 23.76 65.14
N ASP A 991 -9.55 23.16 64.50
CA ASP A 991 -8.38 22.64 65.20
C ASP A 991 -7.11 23.42 64.84
N LEU A 992 -6.29 23.72 65.86
CA LEU A 992 -4.96 24.30 65.68
C LEU A 992 -3.93 23.38 66.33
N THR A 993 -3.12 22.73 65.49
CA THR A 993 -1.90 22.06 65.94
C THR A 993 -0.71 22.91 65.53
N ALA A 994 -0.20 23.69 66.48
CA ALA A 994 0.93 24.56 66.23
C ALA A 994 2.25 23.76 66.14
N SER A 995 3.21 24.42 65.53
CA SER A 995 4.46 23.88 65.03
C SER A 995 5.61 23.86 66.05
N GLY A 996 5.39 24.24 67.31
CA GLY A 996 6.51 24.54 68.21
C GLY A 996 7.20 25.90 67.94
N GLY A 997 6.94 26.54 66.79
CA GLY A 997 7.29 27.94 66.49
C GLY A 997 6.23 28.95 66.96
N GLN A 998 6.41 30.24 66.63
CA GLN A 998 5.44 31.29 67.01
C GLN A 998 4.25 31.35 66.02
N THR A 999 3.02 31.44 66.53
CA THR A 999 1.83 31.76 65.72
C THR A 999 1.39 33.20 66.00
N ALA A 1000 1.57 34.10 65.05
CA ALA A 1000 1.15 35.49 65.15
C ALA A 1000 -0.25 35.72 64.54
N ALA A 1001 -1.12 36.43 65.26
CA ALA A 1001 -2.43 36.85 64.81
C ALA A 1001 -2.54 38.39 64.84
N GLY A 1002 -2.89 38.99 63.71
CA GLY A 1002 -3.11 40.42 63.52
C GLY A 1002 -4.58 40.85 63.66
N GLY A 1003 -5.52 39.90 63.57
CA GLY A 1003 -6.96 40.06 63.84
C GLY A 1003 -7.46 39.17 64.99
N ASP A 1004 -8.76 38.86 65.00
CA ASP A 1004 -9.36 38.01 66.02
C ASP A 1004 -8.83 36.56 65.97
N PHE A 1005 -8.79 35.90 67.12
CA PHE A 1005 -8.34 34.52 67.28
C PHE A 1005 -9.49 33.63 67.75
N SER A 1006 -9.75 32.58 66.99
CA SER A 1006 -10.81 31.60 67.26
C SER A 1006 -10.35 30.19 66.91
N VAL A 1007 -10.27 29.31 67.90
CA VAL A 1007 -10.05 27.87 67.75
C VAL A 1007 -11.21 27.14 68.43
N ALA A 1008 -12.16 26.63 67.65
CA ALA A 1008 -13.43 26.10 68.18
C ALA A 1008 -13.32 24.69 68.80
N GLY A 1009 -12.44 23.86 68.24
CA GLY A 1009 -12.12 22.49 68.63
C GLY A 1009 -10.87 22.43 69.49
N THR A 1010 -9.79 21.83 68.99
CA THR A 1010 -8.58 21.55 69.79
C THR A 1010 -7.48 22.57 69.56
N LEU A 1011 -6.91 23.11 70.64
CA LEU A 1011 -5.67 23.89 70.62
C LEU A 1011 -4.51 23.03 71.15
N ASN A 1012 -3.66 22.54 70.26
CA ASN A 1012 -2.41 21.87 70.60
C ASN A 1012 -1.22 22.76 70.24
N PRO A 1013 -0.63 23.49 71.20
CA PRO A 1013 0.42 24.45 70.90
C PRO A 1013 1.79 23.82 70.58
N ASN A 1014 2.02 22.54 70.92
CA ASN A 1014 3.30 21.83 70.74
C ASN A 1014 4.55 22.62 71.19
N GLY A 1015 4.44 23.44 72.26
CA GLY A 1015 5.54 24.30 72.74
C GLY A 1015 5.68 25.67 72.06
N GLY A 1016 4.83 25.99 71.08
CA GLY A 1016 4.82 27.28 70.37
C GLY A 1016 4.06 28.38 71.11
N ALA A 1017 4.53 29.63 70.99
CA ALA A 1017 3.85 30.80 71.56
C ALA A 1017 2.88 31.44 70.56
N VAL A 1018 1.76 31.98 71.04
CA VAL A 1018 0.86 32.81 70.23
C VAL A 1018 1.18 34.29 70.47
N LEU A 1019 1.41 35.06 69.40
CA LEU A 1019 1.69 36.49 69.43
C LEU A 1019 0.50 37.29 68.88
N PHE A 1020 0.08 38.32 69.60
CA PHE A 1020 -0.87 39.32 69.14
C PHE A 1020 -0.13 40.63 68.87
N ASN A 1021 0.02 40.97 67.59
CA ASN A 1021 0.80 42.12 67.11
C ASN A 1021 0.01 43.06 66.17
N GLY A 1022 -1.32 42.88 66.07
CA GLY A 1022 -2.18 43.67 65.19
C GLY A 1022 -2.38 45.13 65.63
N GLY A 1023 -2.63 46.03 64.67
CA GLY A 1023 -2.87 47.45 64.94
C GLY A 1023 -4.28 47.78 65.50
N ALA A 1024 -5.28 46.95 65.19
CA ALA A 1024 -6.66 47.13 65.63
C ALA A 1024 -6.95 46.48 66.99
N ALA A 1025 -8.14 46.68 67.54
CA ALA A 1025 -8.65 45.85 68.63
C ALA A 1025 -8.78 44.39 68.15
N GLN A 1026 -8.48 43.44 69.03
CA GLN A 1026 -8.56 42.00 68.74
C GLN A 1026 -9.28 41.31 69.89
N ALA A 1027 -9.90 40.17 69.61
CA ALA A 1027 -10.53 39.33 70.60
C ALA A 1027 -10.08 37.87 70.45
N ILE A 1028 -9.94 37.19 71.59
CA ILE A 1028 -9.95 35.72 71.66
C ILE A 1028 -11.41 35.32 71.87
N THR A 1029 -12.03 34.73 70.85
CA THR A 1029 -13.48 34.48 70.81
C THR A 1029 -13.86 33.02 70.98
N ALA A 1030 -12.95 32.09 70.70
CA ALA A 1030 -13.10 30.67 71.01
C ALA A 1030 -11.74 30.03 71.26
N VAL A 1031 -11.70 29.16 72.27
CA VAL A 1031 -10.62 28.22 72.54
C VAL A 1031 -11.33 26.98 73.07
N GLY A 1032 -11.45 25.93 72.26
CA GLY A 1032 -12.13 24.70 72.68
C GLY A 1032 -11.30 23.89 73.67
N SER A 1033 -10.95 22.65 73.38
CA SER A 1033 -10.10 21.84 74.26
C SER A 1033 -8.62 22.15 74.06
N GLY A 1034 -7.95 22.70 75.08
CA GLY A 1034 -6.51 22.95 75.05
C GLY A 1034 -6.10 24.24 75.77
N ASN A 1035 -4.80 24.45 75.86
CA ASN A 1035 -4.20 25.61 76.52
C ASN A 1035 -3.22 26.29 75.57
N PHE A 1036 -3.04 27.61 75.72
CA PHE A 1036 -1.87 28.27 75.14
C PHE A 1036 -0.62 27.76 75.85
N TYR A 1037 0.46 27.52 75.11
CA TYR A 1037 1.77 27.30 75.75
C TYR A 1037 2.33 28.65 76.21
N GLY A 1038 2.66 29.55 75.28
CA GLY A 1038 2.98 30.95 75.58
C GLY A 1038 1.99 31.89 74.91
N LEU A 1039 1.75 33.05 75.50
CA LEU A 1039 0.88 34.10 74.96
C LEU A 1039 1.59 35.45 75.07
N SER A 1040 1.78 36.15 73.97
CA SER A 1040 2.42 37.47 73.94
C SER A 1040 1.49 38.51 73.33
N VAL A 1041 1.33 39.64 74.01
CA VAL A 1041 0.61 40.81 73.52
C VAL A 1041 1.62 41.92 73.30
N ASN A 1042 1.82 42.27 72.04
CA ASN A 1042 2.75 43.32 71.64
C ASN A 1042 2.13 44.16 70.52
N LYS A 1043 1.10 44.93 70.88
CA LYS A 1043 0.28 45.71 69.94
C LYS A 1043 -0.15 47.04 70.54
N ALA A 1044 -0.51 48.02 69.73
CA ALA A 1044 -0.98 49.31 70.25
C ALA A 1044 -2.43 49.28 70.78
N GLY A 1045 -3.31 48.48 70.16
CA GLY A 1045 -4.71 48.34 70.56
C GLY A 1045 -4.95 47.43 71.77
N THR A 1046 -6.22 47.12 72.06
CA THR A 1046 -6.61 46.20 73.14
C THR A 1046 -6.85 44.78 72.61
N LEU A 1047 -6.38 43.76 73.34
CA LEU A 1047 -6.77 42.36 73.21
C LEU A 1047 -7.83 42.03 74.27
N SER A 1048 -9.03 41.62 73.85
CA SER A 1048 -10.09 41.15 74.76
C SER A 1048 -10.09 39.63 74.86
N VAL A 1049 -10.07 39.10 76.09
CA VAL A 1049 -10.19 37.65 76.34
C VAL A 1049 -11.65 37.33 76.62
N ASN A 1050 -12.41 36.90 75.61
CA ASN A 1050 -13.87 36.73 75.72
C ASN A 1050 -14.30 35.30 76.11
N VAL A 1051 -13.34 34.38 76.19
CA VAL A 1051 -13.55 32.99 76.64
C VAL A 1051 -12.52 32.63 77.69
N PRO A 1052 -12.81 31.69 78.62
CA PRO A 1052 -11.82 31.26 79.60
C PRO A 1052 -10.59 30.68 78.91
N ILE A 1053 -9.39 31.11 79.28
CA ILE A 1053 -8.14 30.59 78.72
C ILE A 1053 -7.13 30.24 79.81
N THR A 1054 -6.28 29.26 79.50
CA THR A 1054 -5.10 28.92 80.29
C THR A 1054 -3.84 29.11 79.45
N VAL A 1055 -2.83 29.75 80.03
CA VAL A 1055 -1.48 29.88 79.49
C VAL A 1055 -0.55 29.02 80.34
N SER A 1056 -0.12 27.89 79.80
CA SER A 1056 0.64 26.85 80.51
C SER A 1056 2.09 27.25 80.80
N ASN A 1057 2.65 28.20 80.05
CA ASN A 1057 3.98 28.76 80.25
C ASN A 1057 3.86 30.29 80.53
N THR A 1058 4.42 31.14 79.67
CA THR A 1058 4.51 32.59 79.92
C THR A 1058 3.41 33.38 79.22
N LEU A 1059 2.73 34.26 79.97
CA LEU A 1059 1.95 35.38 79.43
C LEU A 1059 2.78 36.67 79.51
N THR A 1060 3.06 37.28 78.36
CA THR A 1060 3.80 38.55 78.26
C THR A 1060 2.92 39.65 77.66
N VAL A 1061 2.84 40.82 78.32
CA VAL A 1061 2.16 42.02 77.81
C VAL A 1061 3.19 43.14 77.67
N THR A 1062 3.70 43.36 76.46
CA THR A 1062 4.82 44.28 76.19
C THR A 1062 4.35 45.65 75.71
N LEU A 1063 3.24 45.71 74.98
CA LEU A 1063 2.68 46.94 74.42
C LEU A 1063 1.14 46.82 74.35
N GLY A 1064 0.44 47.94 74.56
CA GLY A 1064 -1.03 48.04 74.48
C GLY A 1064 -1.75 47.52 75.71
N GLY A 1065 -2.97 47.01 75.52
CA GLY A 1065 -3.82 46.51 76.60
C GLY A 1065 -4.27 45.06 76.41
N LEU A 1066 -4.30 44.25 77.47
CA LEU A 1066 -5.08 43.02 77.58
C LEU A 1066 -6.23 43.27 78.57
N THR A 1067 -7.47 43.05 78.15
CA THR A 1067 -8.66 43.19 79.00
C THR A 1067 -9.37 41.85 79.14
N GLN A 1068 -9.64 41.44 80.37
CA GLN A 1068 -10.41 40.23 80.63
C GLN A 1068 -11.91 40.48 80.42
N ALA A 1069 -12.54 39.62 79.62
CA ALA A 1069 -13.98 39.44 79.54
C ALA A 1069 -14.37 37.97 79.89
N ALA A 1070 -13.41 37.21 80.44
CA ALA A 1070 -13.51 35.84 80.92
C ALA A 1070 -12.32 35.53 81.84
N ASN A 1071 -12.33 34.37 82.52
CA ASN A 1071 -11.26 33.97 83.43
C ASN A 1071 -9.94 33.69 82.70
N LEU A 1072 -8.82 34.10 83.31
CA LEU A 1072 -7.47 33.93 82.77
C LEU A 1072 -6.57 33.22 83.80
N THR A 1073 -6.04 32.05 83.42
CA THR A 1073 -5.08 31.29 84.25
C THR A 1073 -3.69 31.30 83.61
N VAL A 1074 -2.64 31.59 84.38
CA VAL A 1074 -1.23 31.57 83.96
C VAL A 1074 -0.45 30.63 84.89
N SER A 1075 0.06 29.53 84.33
CA SER A 1075 0.59 28.44 85.13
C SER A 1075 2.05 28.63 85.58
N THR A 1076 2.88 29.38 84.83
CA THR A 1076 4.31 29.56 85.20
C THR A 1076 4.72 31.01 85.40
N SER A 1077 4.48 31.91 84.44
CA SER A 1077 4.95 33.29 84.57
C SER A 1077 4.06 34.31 83.86
N LEU A 1078 3.68 35.36 84.59
CA LEU A 1078 3.05 36.55 84.05
C LEU A 1078 4.07 37.69 84.03
N ALA A 1079 4.29 38.31 82.87
CA ALA A 1079 5.18 39.45 82.69
C ALA A 1079 4.46 40.61 81.99
N VAL A 1080 4.17 41.69 82.72
CA VAL A 1080 3.61 42.93 82.15
C VAL A 1080 4.75 43.94 82.00
N ASN A 1081 5.33 44.00 80.80
CA ASN A 1081 6.57 44.74 80.51
C ASN A 1081 6.36 45.88 79.49
N GLY A 1082 5.65 46.95 79.88
CA GLY A 1082 5.36 48.10 79.01
C GLY A 1082 3.89 48.30 78.66
N GLY A 1083 3.09 47.22 78.64
CA GLY A 1083 1.64 47.29 78.37
C GLY A 1083 0.77 47.36 79.63
N THR A 1084 -0.54 47.20 79.46
CA THR A 1084 -1.56 47.20 80.53
C THR A 1084 -2.34 45.89 80.55
N LEU A 1085 -2.46 45.25 81.71
CA LEU A 1085 -3.38 44.14 81.95
C LEU A 1085 -4.52 44.62 82.85
N THR A 1086 -5.76 44.60 82.36
CA THR A 1086 -6.96 45.02 83.11
C THR A 1086 -7.80 43.82 83.51
N VAL A 1087 -8.08 43.72 84.81
CA VAL A 1087 -8.90 42.68 85.44
C VAL A 1087 -10.16 43.32 86.04
N PRO A 1088 -11.33 43.17 85.38
CA PRO A 1088 -12.60 43.63 85.95
C PRO A 1088 -13.01 42.83 87.19
N ASN A 1089 -13.94 43.35 87.98
CA ASN A 1089 -14.44 42.70 89.19
C ASN A 1089 -15.30 41.44 88.93
N THR A 1090 -15.52 41.08 87.67
CA THR A 1090 -16.38 39.97 87.23
C THR A 1090 -15.59 38.70 86.91
N TYR A 1091 -14.27 38.78 86.72
CA TYR A 1091 -13.43 37.68 86.22
C TYR A 1091 -12.20 37.47 87.10
N GLN A 1092 -11.68 36.23 87.11
CA GLN A 1092 -10.54 35.85 87.94
C GLN A 1092 -9.23 35.82 87.15
N LEU A 1093 -8.16 36.38 87.72
CA LEU A 1093 -6.78 36.20 87.27
C LEU A 1093 -6.04 35.24 88.20
N SER A 1094 -5.76 34.02 87.75
CA SER A 1094 -4.99 33.04 88.54
C SER A 1094 -3.55 32.94 88.02
N VAL A 1095 -2.57 33.22 88.88
CA VAL A 1095 -1.14 33.04 88.56
C VAL A 1095 -0.50 32.11 89.59
N THR A 1096 -0.06 30.93 89.16
CA THR A 1096 0.50 29.91 90.09
C THR A 1096 2.03 29.96 90.21
N GLY A 1097 2.70 30.73 89.35
CA GLY A 1097 4.16 30.94 89.40
C GLY A 1097 4.54 32.40 89.67
N SER A 1098 5.44 32.97 88.87
CA SER A 1098 5.93 34.35 89.08
C SER A 1098 5.06 35.39 88.37
N ALA A 1099 4.84 36.54 89.01
CA ALA A 1099 4.21 37.70 88.38
C ALA A 1099 5.16 38.90 88.47
N THR A 1100 5.50 39.51 87.33
CA THR A 1100 6.36 40.69 87.25
C THR A 1100 5.67 41.79 86.46
N VAL A 1101 5.77 43.01 86.98
CA VAL A 1101 5.32 44.23 86.30
C VAL A 1101 6.51 45.17 86.22
N SER A 1102 7.02 45.42 85.02
CA SER A 1102 8.18 46.29 84.77
C SER A 1102 7.82 47.30 83.69
N ALA A 1103 7.83 48.59 83.99
CA ALA A 1103 7.47 49.64 83.03
C ALA A 1103 6.05 49.56 82.40
N GLY A 1104 5.16 48.68 82.90
CA GLY A 1104 3.75 48.55 82.49
C GLY A 1104 2.76 48.72 83.66
N SER A 1105 1.49 48.35 83.47
CA SER A 1105 0.42 48.48 84.49
C SER A 1105 -0.43 47.21 84.63
N LEU A 1106 -0.60 46.73 85.86
CA LEU A 1106 -1.62 45.73 86.21
C LEU A 1106 -2.75 46.45 86.94
N VAL A 1107 -3.94 46.51 86.33
CA VAL A 1107 -5.11 47.23 86.84
C VAL A 1107 -6.14 46.23 87.36
N LEU A 1108 -6.35 46.23 88.66
CA LEU A 1108 -7.34 45.40 89.36
C LEU A 1108 -8.52 46.27 89.77
N ALA A 1109 -9.73 45.93 89.31
CA ALA A 1109 -10.95 46.64 89.74
C ALA A 1109 -11.32 46.25 91.18
N ASP A 1110 -11.97 47.16 91.91
CA ASP A 1110 -12.44 46.87 93.27
C ASP A 1110 -13.35 45.63 93.30
N GLY A 1111 -12.96 44.62 94.08
CA GLY A 1111 -13.61 43.30 94.13
C GLY A 1111 -13.11 42.23 93.15
N SER A 1112 -12.08 42.49 92.33
CA SER A 1112 -11.45 41.44 91.49
C SER A 1112 -10.70 40.42 92.36
N SER A 1113 -10.77 39.14 92.00
CA SER A 1113 -10.10 38.02 92.70
C SER A 1113 -8.90 37.46 91.93
#